data_AF-A0A6G4N6Q5-F1
#
_entry.id   AF-A0A6G4N6Q5-F1
#
_cell.length_a   1.000
_cell.length_b   1.000
_cell.length_c   1.000
_cell.angle_alpha   90.00
_cell.angle_beta   90.00
_cell.angle_gamma   90.00
#
_symmetry.space_group_name_H-M   'P 1'
#
loop_
_entity.id
_entity.type
_entity.pdbx_description
1 polymer ?
#
loop_
_entity_poly.entity_id
_entity_poly.type
_entity_poly.pdbx_seq_one_letter_code
_entity_poly.pdbx_strand_id
1 'polypeptide(L)'
;NAATRGEVAQKLAEAKALDQAMQALRNSIQDQQQTESGSKFINEDKPQKDAYQAAVQNAQDLINQTGNPTLDKSQVEQLTQAVTTAKDNLHGDQKLARDQQQAVTTVNALPNLNHAQQQALTDAINAAPTRTEVAQHVQTATELDHAMEILKNKVDQVNTDKAQPNYTEASTDKKEAVDQALQAAESITDPTNGSNANKDAVEQALTKLQEKENELNGNERVAEAKTQAKQTIDQLTHLNADQIATAKQNIDQATKLQPIAELVDQATQLNQSMDQLQQAVNEHANVEQTVDYTQADSDKQNAYKQAIADAENVLKQNANKQQVDQALQNILNAKQALNGDERVALAKTNGKHDIDQLNALNNAQQDGFKGRIDQSNDLNQIQQIVDEAKALNRAMDQLSQEITGNEGRTKGSTNYVNADTQVKQVYDEAVDKAKQALDKSSGQNLTAEQVIKLNDAVTAAKKALNGEERLNNRKAEALQRLDQLTHLNNAQRQLAIQQINNAETLNKASRAINRATKLDNAMGAVQQYIDEQHLGVISSTNYINADDNLKANYDNAIANAAHELDKVQGNAIAKAEAEQLKQNIIDAQNALNGDQNLANAKDKANAFVNSLNGLNQQQQDLAHKAINNAGTVSDVTDIVNNQIDLNDAMETLKHLVDNEIPNAEQTVNYQNADDNAKTNFDDAKRLANTLLNSDNTNVNDINGAIQTVNDAIHNLNGDQRLQDAKDKAIQSINQALANKLKEIEASNATDQDKLIAKNKAEELANSIINNINKATSNQAVSQVQTAGNHAIEQVHANEIPKAKIDANKDVDKQVQALIDEIDRNPNLTDKEKQALKDRINQILQQGHNDINNALTKEEIEQAKAQLAQALQDIKDLVKAKEDAKQDVDKQVQALIDEIDQNPNLTDKEKQALKDRINQILQQGHN
;
A
#
# COMPACT_ATOMS: atom_id res chain seq x y z
N ASN A 1 -217.74 98.29 -27.32
CA ASN A 1 -219.08 98.23 -27.95
C ASN A 1 -219.10 99.13 -29.16
N ALA A 2 -219.18 98.56 -30.35
CA ALA A 2 -219.16 99.32 -31.60
C ALA A 2 -220.37 98.90 -32.44
N ALA A 3 -221.16 99.89 -32.89
CA ALA A 3 -222.54 99.71 -33.35
C ALA A 3 -222.64 99.24 -34.82
N THR A 4 -221.50 98.94 -35.47
CA THR A 4 -221.45 98.47 -36.86
C THR A 4 -220.44 97.35 -37.08
N ARG A 5 -220.66 96.50 -38.10
CA ARG A 5 -219.76 95.37 -38.45
C ARG A 5 -218.33 95.80 -38.81
N GLY A 6 -218.11 97.04 -39.25
CA GLY A 6 -216.78 97.52 -39.66
C GLY A 6 -215.81 97.72 -38.48
N GLU A 7 -216.31 98.24 -37.36
CA GLU A 7 -215.46 98.57 -36.20
C GLU A 7 -215.00 97.34 -35.40
N VAL A 8 -215.77 96.24 -35.46
CA VAL A 8 -215.39 94.96 -34.83
C VAL A 8 -214.21 94.31 -35.56
N ALA A 9 -214.09 94.49 -36.88
CA ALA A 9 -213.01 93.90 -37.67
C ALA A 9 -211.63 94.54 -37.35
N GLN A 10 -211.58 95.84 -37.07
CA GLN A 10 -210.32 96.55 -36.78
C GLN A 10 -209.76 96.21 -35.39
N LYS A 11 -210.63 96.19 -34.36
CA LYS A 11 -210.21 95.80 -33.00
C LYS A 11 -209.70 94.36 -32.91
N LEU A 12 -210.20 93.47 -33.77
CA LEU A 12 -209.73 92.10 -33.87
C LEU A 12 -208.31 92.00 -34.48
N ALA A 13 -207.94 92.90 -35.39
CA ALA A 13 -206.61 92.93 -36.01
C ALA A 13 -205.54 93.44 -35.03
N GLU A 14 -205.84 94.50 -34.27
CA GLU A 14 -204.95 95.03 -33.23
C GLU A 14 -204.65 93.98 -32.13
N ALA A 15 -205.69 93.27 -31.66
CA ALA A 15 -205.52 92.23 -30.66
C ALA A 15 -204.65 91.06 -31.15
N LYS A 16 -204.78 90.65 -32.42
CA LYS A 16 -203.93 89.59 -33.02
C LYS A 16 -202.46 90.00 -33.14
N ALA A 17 -202.19 91.26 -33.46
CA ALA A 17 -200.80 91.75 -33.60
C ALA A 17 -200.07 91.83 -32.25
N LEU A 18 -200.78 92.20 -31.17
CA LEU A 18 -200.24 92.21 -29.82
C LEU A 18 -199.99 90.79 -29.29
N ASP A 19 -200.93 89.86 -29.54
CA ASP A 19 -200.80 88.46 -29.15
C ASP A 19 -199.54 87.82 -29.77
N GLN A 20 -199.27 88.11 -31.04
CA GLN A 20 -198.03 87.69 -31.71
C GLN A 20 -196.76 88.27 -31.06
N ALA A 21 -196.76 89.53 -30.61
CA ALA A 21 -195.61 90.11 -29.92
C ALA A 21 -195.40 89.49 -28.53
N MET A 22 -196.47 89.23 -27.79
CA MET A 22 -196.41 88.53 -26.50
C MET A 22 -195.95 87.08 -26.66
N GLN A 23 -196.34 86.42 -27.74
CA GLN A 23 -195.82 85.10 -28.12
C GLN A 23 -194.30 85.17 -28.36
N ALA A 24 -193.81 86.20 -29.06
CA ALA A 24 -192.38 86.38 -29.32
C ALA A 24 -191.57 86.61 -28.03
N LEU A 25 -192.08 87.42 -27.09
CA LEU A 25 -191.43 87.65 -25.79
C LEU A 25 -191.38 86.37 -24.93
N ARG A 26 -192.45 85.56 -24.92
CA ARG A 26 -192.44 84.25 -24.25
C ARG A 26 -191.40 83.32 -24.86
N ASN A 27 -191.31 83.30 -26.19
CA ASN A 27 -190.34 82.46 -26.90
C ASN A 27 -188.90 82.92 -26.65
N SER A 28 -188.61 84.22 -26.48
CA SER A 28 -187.23 84.71 -26.27
C SER A 28 -186.63 84.31 -24.93
N ILE A 29 -187.45 83.96 -23.93
CA ILE A 29 -187.00 83.51 -22.60
C ILE A 29 -187.22 82.01 -22.36
N GLN A 30 -187.88 81.31 -23.29
CA GLN A 30 -188.24 79.89 -23.12
C GLN A 30 -187.00 78.98 -22.93
N ASP A 31 -185.85 79.37 -23.49
CA ASP A 31 -184.61 78.62 -23.44
C ASP A 31 -183.58 79.17 -22.42
N GLN A 32 -184.03 79.92 -21.41
CA GLN A 32 -183.18 80.45 -20.36
C GLN A 32 -182.34 79.37 -19.67
N GLN A 33 -182.98 78.29 -19.19
CA GLN A 33 -182.26 77.22 -18.49
C GLN A 33 -181.17 76.58 -19.37
N GLN A 34 -181.46 76.37 -20.66
CA GLN A 34 -180.48 75.83 -21.60
C GLN A 34 -179.32 76.82 -21.80
N THR A 35 -179.61 78.11 -21.89
CA THR A 35 -178.60 79.16 -22.05
C THR A 35 -177.69 79.25 -20.81
N GLU A 36 -178.25 79.25 -19.60
CA GLU A 36 -177.48 79.32 -18.35
C GLU A 36 -176.65 78.06 -18.07
N SER A 37 -177.11 76.89 -18.51
CA SER A 37 -176.34 75.64 -18.46
C SER A 37 -175.31 75.51 -19.59
N GLY A 38 -175.35 76.38 -20.59
CA GLY A 38 -174.48 76.33 -21.75
C GLY A 38 -173.12 76.99 -21.49
N SER A 39 -172.09 76.57 -22.24
CA SER A 39 -170.73 77.13 -22.13
C SER A 39 -170.70 78.65 -22.33
N LYS A 40 -171.55 79.18 -23.22
CA LYS A 40 -171.74 80.63 -23.43
C LYS A 40 -172.03 81.38 -22.15
N PHE A 41 -172.78 80.78 -21.22
CA PHE A 41 -172.99 81.34 -19.90
C PHE A 41 -171.91 80.84 -18.94
N ILE A 42 -171.77 79.54 -18.66
CA ILE A 42 -170.89 79.03 -17.58
C ILE A 42 -169.47 79.61 -17.61
N ASN A 43 -168.87 79.76 -18.78
CA ASN A 43 -167.50 80.27 -18.96
C ASN A 43 -167.42 81.79 -19.17
N GLU A 44 -168.55 82.48 -19.07
CA GLU A 44 -168.64 83.94 -19.18
C GLU A 44 -168.31 84.62 -17.85
N ASP A 45 -167.79 85.83 -17.99
CA ASP A 45 -167.53 86.71 -16.88
C ASP A 45 -168.85 87.19 -16.25
N LYS A 46 -168.79 87.44 -14.95
CA LYS A 46 -169.96 87.74 -14.14
C LYS A 46 -170.87 88.88 -14.67
N PRO A 47 -170.35 90.02 -15.19
CA PRO A 47 -171.22 91.13 -15.60
C PRO A 47 -172.18 90.78 -16.74
N GLN A 48 -171.72 90.03 -17.74
CA GLN A 48 -172.52 89.63 -18.90
C GLN A 48 -173.55 88.56 -18.53
N LYS A 49 -173.19 87.64 -17.64
CA LYS A 49 -174.15 86.69 -17.03
C LYS A 49 -175.30 87.42 -16.34
N ASP A 50 -174.96 88.35 -15.46
CA ASP A 50 -175.94 89.11 -14.68
C ASP A 50 -176.86 89.94 -15.59
N ALA A 51 -176.32 90.54 -16.66
CA ALA A 51 -177.10 91.31 -17.64
C ALA A 51 -178.14 90.47 -18.40
N TYR A 52 -177.77 89.24 -18.81
CA TYR A 52 -178.71 88.30 -19.44
C TYR A 52 -179.84 87.91 -18.50
N GLN A 53 -179.50 87.55 -17.26
CA GLN A 53 -180.50 87.18 -16.26
C GLN A 53 -181.48 88.31 -15.95
N ALA A 54 -180.98 89.55 -15.83
CA ALA A 54 -181.82 90.71 -15.59
C ALA A 54 -182.78 90.99 -16.77
N ALA A 55 -182.31 90.85 -18.01
CA ALA A 55 -183.16 91.04 -19.19
C ALA A 55 -184.28 89.98 -19.26
N VAL A 56 -183.96 88.71 -18.97
CA VAL A 56 -184.95 87.63 -18.93
C VAL A 56 -185.99 87.87 -17.83
N GLN A 57 -185.55 88.30 -16.63
CA GLN A 57 -186.47 88.62 -15.54
C GLN A 57 -187.44 89.73 -15.92
N ASN A 58 -186.96 90.82 -16.52
CA ASN A 58 -187.82 91.93 -16.96
C ASN A 58 -188.87 91.48 -17.99
N ALA A 59 -188.51 90.56 -18.91
CA ALA A 59 -189.44 89.97 -19.86
C ALA A 59 -190.50 89.07 -19.17
N GLN A 60 -190.08 88.28 -18.18
CA GLN A 60 -190.96 87.42 -17.39
C GLN A 60 -192.00 88.22 -16.58
N ASP A 61 -191.57 89.34 -15.99
CA ASP A 61 -192.43 90.23 -15.20
C ASP A 61 -193.58 90.80 -16.06
N LEU A 62 -193.30 91.16 -17.31
CA LEU A 62 -194.33 91.63 -18.25
C LEU A 62 -195.32 90.51 -18.63
N ILE A 63 -194.82 89.30 -18.90
CA ILE A 63 -195.65 88.15 -19.31
C ILE A 63 -196.72 87.80 -18.26
N ASN A 64 -196.46 88.09 -16.99
CA ASN A 64 -197.29 87.69 -15.86
C ASN A 64 -198.29 88.78 -15.39
N GLN A 65 -198.42 89.92 -16.09
CA GLN A 65 -199.36 91.00 -15.71
C GLN A 65 -200.84 90.61 -15.89
N THR A 66 -201.66 90.73 -14.82
CA THR A 66 -203.08 90.30 -14.81
C THR A 66 -204.10 91.42 -14.54
N GLY A 67 -203.67 92.59 -14.04
CA GLY A 67 -204.54 93.75 -13.81
C GLY A 67 -204.17 94.91 -14.74
N ASN A 68 -205.15 95.39 -15.53
CA ASN A 68 -204.97 96.45 -16.55
C ASN A 68 -203.88 96.10 -17.59
N PRO A 69 -204.08 95.03 -18.37
CA PRO A 69 -203.03 94.46 -19.21
C PRO A 69 -202.44 95.51 -20.15
N THR A 70 -201.10 95.55 -20.23
CA THR A 70 -200.40 96.42 -21.17
C THR A 70 -200.75 95.97 -22.59
N LEU A 71 -201.56 96.77 -23.29
CA LEU A 71 -201.99 96.49 -24.65
C LEU A 71 -201.09 97.15 -25.72
N ASP A 72 -199.94 97.71 -25.31
CA ASP A 72 -198.97 98.34 -26.20
C ASP A 72 -197.95 97.33 -26.72
N LYS A 73 -198.00 97.07 -28.02
CA LYS A 73 -197.12 96.15 -28.73
C LYS A 73 -195.65 96.56 -28.70
N SER A 74 -195.32 97.86 -28.76
CA SER A 74 -193.93 98.32 -28.90
C SER A 74 -193.09 98.00 -27.67
N GLN A 75 -193.69 98.07 -26.49
CA GLN A 75 -193.00 97.80 -25.23
C GLN A 75 -192.69 96.31 -25.04
N VAL A 76 -193.56 95.42 -25.54
CA VAL A 76 -193.31 93.97 -25.60
C VAL A 76 -192.13 93.65 -26.52
N GLU A 77 -192.05 94.32 -27.66
CA GLU A 77 -190.96 94.12 -28.63
C GLU A 77 -189.61 94.61 -28.07
N GLN A 78 -189.57 95.72 -27.31
CA GLN A 78 -188.32 96.20 -26.67
C GLN A 78 -187.74 95.22 -25.66
N LEU A 79 -188.59 94.64 -24.79
CA LEU A 79 -188.13 93.63 -23.82
C LEU A 79 -187.64 92.35 -24.51
N THR A 80 -188.30 91.96 -25.60
CA THR A 80 -187.87 90.84 -26.43
C THR A 80 -186.46 91.10 -26.97
N GLN A 81 -186.21 92.31 -27.47
CA GLN A 81 -184.91 92.71 -28.00
C GLN A 81 -183.82 92.73 -26.93
N ALA A 82 -184.12 93.22 -25.72
CA ALA A 82 -183.16 93.28 -24.62
C ALA A 82 -182.68 91.89 -24.18
N VAL A 83 -183.59 90.91 -24.10
CA VAL A 83 -183.25 89.50 -23.83
C VAL A 83 -182.32 88.96 -24.92
N THR A 84 -182.66 89.16 -26.19
CA THR A 84 -181.85 88.70 -27.32
C THR A 84 -180.46 89.31 -27.29
N THR A 85 -180.34 90.63 -27.11
CA THR A 85 -179.04 91.31 -27.06
C THR A 85 -178.18 90.86 -25.88
N ALA A 86 -178.76 90.70 -24.69
CA ALA A 86 -178.00 90.24 -23.54
C ALA A 86 -177.54 88.78 -23.70
N LYS A 87 -178.35 87.95 -24.37
CA LYS A 87 -178.00 86.57 -24.73
C LYS A 87 -176.87 86.51 -25.76
N ASP A 88 -176.91 87.36 -26.77
CA ASP A 88 -175.88 87.43 -27.81
C ASP A 88 -174.53 87.87 -27.24
N ASN A 89 -174.52 88.66 -26.17
CA ASN A 89 -173.32 89.10 -25.45
C ASN A 89 -172.72 88.05 -24.49
N LEU A 90 -173.28 86.83 -24.46
CA LEU A 90 -172.68 85.69 -23.77
C LEU A 90 -171.70 84.97 -24.71
N HIS A 91 -170.41 85.12 -24.43
CA HIS A 91 -169.26 84.64 -25.19
C HIS A 91 -168.34 83.71 -24.38
N GLY A 92 -168.87 83.08 -23.32
CA GLY A 92 -168.09 82.20 -22.44
C GLY A 92 -167.42 81.04 -23.18
N ASP A 93 -168.06 80.50 -24.21
CA ASP A 93 -167.50 79.46 -25.09
C ASP A 93 -166.22 79.94 -25.83
N GLN A 94 -166.22 81.18 -26.33
CA GLN A 94 -165.05 81.78 -26.96
C GLN A 94 -163.91 82.06 -25.96
N LYS A 95 -164.26 82.39 -24.71
CA LYS A 95 -163.27 82.61 -23.64
C LYS A 95 -162.63 81.30 -23.20
N LEU A 96 -163.41 80.23 -23.05
CA LEU A 96 -162.88 78.89 -22.82
C LEU A 96 -161.93 78.48 -23.94
N ALA A 97 -162.34 78.61 -25.21
CA ALA A 97 -161.50 78.26 -26.36
C ALA A 97 -160.17 79.06 -26.39
N ARG A 98 -160.20 80.35 -26.05
CA ARG A 98 -158.98 81.17 -25.93
C ARG A 98 -158.06 80.70 -24.81
N ASP A 99 -158.61 80.41 -23.64
CA ASP A 99 -157.81 79.94 -22.50
C ASP A 99 -157.23 78.55 -22.77
N GLN A 100 -157.99 77.65 -23.42
CA GLN A 100 -157.48 76.36 -23.90
C GLN A 100 -156.33 76.55 -24.88
N GLN A 101 -156.48 77.42 -25.88
CA GLN A 101 -155.42 77.67 -26.86
C GLN A 101 -154.16 78.28 -26.24
N GLN A 102 -154.32 79.22 -25.31
CA GLN A 102 -153.21 79.80 -24.55
C GLN A 102 -152.52 78.77 -23.64
N ALA A 103 -153.31 77.92 -22.98
CA ALA A 103 -152.81 76.84 -22.14
C ALA A 103 -152.04 75.79 -22.96
N VAL A 104 -152.56 75.37 -24.12
CA VAL A 104 -151.84 74.48 -25.06
C VAL A 104 -150.53 75.13 -25.52
N THR A 105 -150.55 76.42 -25.85
CA THR A 105 -149.32 77.14 -26.24
C THR A 105 -148.30 77.17 -25.09
N THR A 106 -148.77 77.34 -23.85
CA THR A 106 -147.92 77.36 -22.65
C THR A 106 -147.32 75.98 -22.38
N VAL A 107 -148.12 74.91 -22.43
CA VAL A 107 -147.63 73.53 -22.22
C VAL A 107 -146.68 73.08 -23.33
N ASN A 108 -146.95 73.46 -24.58
CA ASN A 108 -146.06 73.15 -25.69
C ASN A 108 -144.71 73.88 -25.63
N ALA A 109 -144.65 74.98 -24.89
CA ALA A 109 -143.42 75.73 -24.65
C ALA A 109 -142.61 75.23 -23.44
N LEU A 110 -143.13 74.27 -22.67
CA LEU A 110 -142.40 73.66 -21.55
C LEU A 110 -141.27 72.78 -22.08
N PRO A 111 -140.01 73.02 -21.70
CA PRO A 111 -138.84 72.46 -22.38
C PRO A 111 -138.45 71.03 -21.96
N ASN A 112 -138.95 70.54 -20.83
CA ASN A 112 -138.48 69.30 -20.22
C ASN A 112 -139.46 68.13 -20.37
N LEU A 113 -140.74 68.40 -20.58
CA LEU A 113 -141.73 67.35 -20.89
C LEU A 113 -141.34 66.55 -22.14
N ASN A 114 -141.55 65.24 -22.10
CA ASN A 114 -141.44 64.42 -23.31
C ASN A 114 -142.71 64.54 -24.17
N HIS A 115 -142.64 64.05 -25.41
CA HIS A 115 -143.75 64.16 -26.35
C HIS A 115 -145.07 63.55 -25.83
N ALA A 116 -145.01 62.39 -25.16
CA ALA A 116 -146.20 61.71 -24.65
C ALA A 116 -146.88 62.47 -23.49
N GLN A 117 -146.08 63.06 -22.59
CA GLN A 117 -146.55 63.92 -21.50
C GLN A 117 -147.16 65.21 -22.04
N GLN A 118 -146.46 65.86 -22.98
CA GLN A 118 -146.92 67.10 -23.60
C GLN A 118 -148.23 66.88 -24.37
N GLN A 119 -148.35 65.78 -25.11
CA GLN A 119 -149.57 65.41 -25.83
C GLN A 119 -150.73 65.13 -24.86
N ALA A 120 -150.50 64.32 -23.82
CA ALA A 120 -151.55 63.99 -22.85
C ALA A 120 -152.07 65.23 -22.11
N LEU A 121 -151.19 66.17 -21.76
CA LEU A 121 -151.57 67.45 -21.14
C LEU A 121 -152.30 68.37 -22.13
N THR A 122 -151.88 68.40 -23.39
CA THR A 122 -152.59 69.13 -24.46
C THR A 122 -154.00 68.60 -24.67
N ASP A 123 -154.16 67.27 -24.70
CA ASP A 123 -155.47 66.63 -24.84
C ASP A 123 -156.37 66.91 -23.63
N ALA A 124 -155.81 66.86 -22.40
CA ALA A 124 -156.53 67.21 -21.19
C ALA A 124 -157.01 68.67 -21.17
N ILE A 125 -156.16 69.61 -21.61
CA ILE A 125 -156.52 71.03 -21.73
C ILE A 125 -157.65 71.23 -22.74
N ASN A 126 -157.56 70.61 -23.92
CA ASN A 126 -158.58 70.73 -24.97
C ASN A 126 -159.93 70.12 -24.55
N ALA A 127 -159.91 69.09 -23.71
CA ALA A 127 -161.12 68.42 -23.20
C ALA A 127 -161.77 69.14 -22.00
N ALA A 128 -161.07 70.10 -21.38
CA ALA A 128 -161.55 70.76 -20.16
C ALA A 128 -162.83 71.60 -20.41
N PRO A 129 -163.96 71.30 -19.76
CA PRO A 129 -165.22 72.01 -19.97
C PRO A 129 -165.26 73.41 -19.34
N THR A 130 -164.32 73.73 -18.44
CA THR A 130 -164.26 75.01 -17.72
C THR A 130 -162.88 75.66 -17.76
N ARG A 131 -162.86 76.99 -17.67
CA ARG A 131 -161.62 77.79 -17.62
C ARG A 131 -160.76 77.47 -16.38
N THR A 132 -161.36 77.02 -15.28
CA THR A 132 -160.65 76.63 -14.05
C THR A 132 -159.86 75.33 -14.22
N GLU A 133 -160.45 74.32 -14.86
CA GLU A 133 -159.76 73.05 -15.13
C GLU A 133 -158.59 73.25 -16.12
N VAL A 134 -158.76 74.12 -17.12
CA VAL A 134 -157.67 74.54 -18.02
C VAL A 134 -156.47 75.07 -17.23
N ALA A 135 -156.68 75.97 -16.27
CA ALA A 135 -155.61 76.51 -15.43
C ALA A 135 -154.95 75.43 -14.55
N GLN A 136 -155.72 74.46 -14.05
CA GLN A 136 -155.19 73.37 -13.23
C GLN A 136 -154.31 72.39 -14.03
N HIS A 137 -154.67 72.12 -15.29
CA HIS A 137 -153.82 71.32 -16.19
C HIS A 137 -152.50 72.03 -16.55
N VAL A 138 -152.51 73.36 -16.72
CA VAL A 138 -151.27 74.15 -16.91
C VAL A 138 -150.38 74.05 -15.67
N GLN A 139 -150.95 74.17 -14.47
CA GLN A 139 -150.19 74.03 -13.23
C GLN A 139 -149.56 72.63 -13.10
N THR A 140 -150.32 71.58 -13.43
CA THR A 140 -149.83 70.19 -13.43
C THR A 140 -148.69 70.01 -14.44
N ALA A 141 -148.81 70.62 -15.62
CA ALA A 141 -147.77 70.59 -16.65
C ALA A 141 -146.47 71.26 -16.19
N THR A 142 -146.55 72.42 -15.53
CA THR A 142 -145.37 73.14 -15.01
C THR A 142 -144.66 72.34 -13.90
N GLU A 143 -145.42 71.73 -12.99
CA GLU A 143 -144.83 70.91 -11.93
C GLU A 143 -144.18 69.63 -12.47
N LEU A 144 -144.80 68.99 -13.47
CA LEU A 144 -144.23 67.82 -14.13
C LEU A 144 -142.96 68.17 -14.93
N ASP A 145 -142.96 69.32 -15.61
CA ASP A 145 -141.80 69.82 -16.36
C ASP A 145 -140.59 70.02 -15.45
N HIS A 146 -140.78 70.62 -14.28
CA HIS A 146 -139.69 70.79 -13.33
C HIS A 146 -139.18 69.44 -12.77
N ALA A 147 -140.06 68.49 -12.47
CA ALA A 147 -139.64 67.15 -12.06
C ALA A 147 -138.81 66.44 -13.16
N MET A 148 -139.21 66.62 -14.43
CA MET A 148 -138.49 66.09 -15.59
C MET A 148 -137.12 66.75 -15.79
N GLU A 149 -137.00 68.05 -15.54
CA GLU A 149 -135.72 68.77 -15.55
C GLU A 149 -134.73 68.13 -14.56
N ILE A 150 -135.17 67.90 -13.32
CA ILE A 150 -134.35 67.31 -12.27
C ILE A 150 -133.93 65.87 -12.65
N LEU A 151 -134.84 65.07 -13.18
CA LEU A 151 -134.54 63.70 -13.63
C LEU A 151 -133.53 63.69 -14.79
N LYS A 152 -133.69 64.55 -15.79
CA LYS A 152 -132.74 64.70 -16.91
C LYS A 152 -131.33 65.05 -16.43
N ASN A 153 -131.22 66.06 -15.58
CA ASN A 153 -129.93 66.45 -14.99
C ASN A 153 -129.29 65.29 -14.20
N LYS A 154 -130.10 64.48 -13.51
CA LYS A 154 -129.59 63.31 -12.79
C LYS A 154 -129.08 62.20 -13.72
N VAL A 155 -129.80 61.91 -14.79
CA VAL A 155 -129.39 60.95 -15.84
C VAL A 155 -128.03 61.35 -16.43
N ASP A 156 -127.85 62.62 -16.78
CA ASP A 156 -126.59 63.14 -17.34
C ASP A 156 -125.42 63.05 -16.35
N GLN A 157 -125.68 63.36 -15.07
CA GLN A 157 -124.69 63.23 -14.00
C GLN A 157 -124.22 61.78 -13.83
N VAL A 158 -125.15 60.83 -13.72
CA VAL A 158 -124.82 59.41 -13.56
C VAL A 158 -124.04 58.89 -14.78
N ASN A 159 -124.43 59.30 -15.99
CA ASN A 159 -123.71 58.94 -17.22
C ASN A 159 -122.26 59.45 -17.23
N THR A 160 -122.01 60.63 -16.66
CA THR A 160 -120.65 61.18 -16.51
C THR A 160 -119.85 60.41 -15.44
N ASP A 161 -120.49 60.10 -14.30
CA ASP A 161 -119.83 59.45 -13.16
C ASP A 161 -119.45 57.99 -13.44
N LYS A 162 -120.02 57.35 -14.47
CA LYS A 162 -119.62 56.02 -14.95
C LYS A 162 -118.16 55.93 -15.40
N ALA A 163 -117.51 57.05 -15.71
CA ALA A 163 -116.08 57.08 -16.03
C ALA A 163 -115.17 57.09 -14.78
N GLN A 164 -115.71 57.35 -13.59
CA GLN A 164 -114.96 57.48 -12.35
C GLN A 164 -114.72 56.12 -11.67
N PRO A 165 -113.66 55.98 -10.86
CA PRO A 165 -113.34 54.74 -10.14
C PRO A 165 -114.51 54.19 -9.32
N ASN A 166 -115.37 55.06 -8.80
CA ASN A 166 -116.50 54.63 -7.99
C ASN A 166 -117.48 53.74 -8.76
N TYR A 167 -117.60 53.92 -10.08
CA TYR A 167 -118.35 53.01 -10.94
C TYR A 167 -117.46 51.95 -11.61
N THR A 168 -116.30 52.33 -12.16
CA THR A 168 -115.49 51.36 -12.93
C THR A 168 -115.02 50.19 -12.07
N GLU A 169 -114.65 50.47 -10.82
CA GLU A 169 -114.15 49.51 -9.84
C GLU A 169 -115.25 48.98 -8.90
N ALA A 170 -116.50 49.43 -9.02
CA ALA A 170 -117.60 48.89 -8.22
C ALA A 170 -117.82 47.40 -8.50
N SER A 171 -118.47 46.72 -7.54
CA SER A 171 -118.85 45.33 -7.76
C SER A 171 -119.89 45.23 -8.89
N THR A 172 -119.85 44.11 -9.61
CA THR A 172 -120.64 43.91 -10.83
C THR A 172 -122.14 44.11 -10.59
N ASP A 173 -122.66 43.58 -9.47
CA ASP A 173 -124.06 43.70 -9.05
C ASP A 173 -124.49 45.17 -8.85
N LYS A 174 -123.63 45.99 -8.25
CA LYS A 174 -123.91 47.41 -8.00
C LYS A 174 -123.86 48.24 -9.29
N LYS A 175 -122.95 47.92 -10.21
CA LYS A 175 -122.89 48.56 -11.55
C LYS A 175 -124.14 48.25 -12.36
N GLU A 176 -124.56 46.98 -12.37
CA GLU A 176 -125.78 46.54 -13.04
C GLU A 176 -127.02 47.22 -12.44
N ALA A 177 -127.10 47.37 -11.11
CA ALA A 177 -128.21 48.04 -10.45
C ALA A 177 -128.33 49.54 -10.85
N VAL A 178 -127.20 50.25 -10.96
CA VAL A 178 -127.18 51.63 -11.48
C VAL A 178 -127.60 51.68 -12.94
N ASP A 179 -127.06 50.82 -13.78
CA ASP A 179 -127.38 50.78 -15.21
C ASP A 179 -128.88 50.52 -15.46
N GLN A 180 -129.48 49.63 -14.68
CA GLN A 180 -130.92 49.35 -14.76
C GLN A 180 -131.77 50.55 -14.31
N ALA A 181 -131.38 51.22 -13.22
CA ALA A 181 -132.09 52.40 -12.73
C ALA A 181 -131.94 53.58 -13.71
N LEU A 182 -130.77 53.73 -14.32
CA LEU A 182 -130.46 54.73 -15.34
C LEU A 182 -131.30 54.47 -16.59
N GLN A 183 -131.36 53.23 -17.07
CA GLN A 183 -132.20 52.85 -18.21
C GLN A 183 -133.68 53.14 -17.95
N ALA A 184 -134.18 52.91 -16.73
CA ALA A 184 -135.55 53.23 -16.36
C ALA A 184 -135.80 54.75 -16.40
N ALA A 185 -134.88 55.55 -15.89
CA ALA A 185 -134.96 57.01 -15.96
C ALA A 185 -134.86 57.53 -17.40
N GLU A 186 -133.95 56.99 -18.21
CA GLU A 186 -133.80 57.31 -19.64
C GLU A 186 -135.07 57.02 -20.43
N SER A 187 -135.80 55.93 -20.12
CA SER A 187 -137.08 55.59 -20.74
C SER A 187 -138.22 56.57 -20.43
N ILE A 188 -138.06 57.40 -19.40
CA ILE A 188 -138.99 58.49 -19.05
C ILE A 188 -138.50 59.79 -19.70
N THR A 189 -137.20 60.09 -19.66
CA THR A 189 -136.63 61.37 -20.12
C THR A 189 -136.41 61.47 -21.62
N ASP A 190 -136.50 60.37 -22.37
CA ASP A 190 -136.37 60.39 -23.83
C ASP A 190 -137.37 61.42 -24.43
N PRO A 191 -136.88 62.45 -25.14
CA PRO A 191 -137.71 63.55 -25.60
C PRO A 191 -138.78 63.11 -26.61
N THR A 192 -138.56 62.00 -27.31
CA THR A 192 -139.40 61.52 -28.42
C THR A 192 -140.22 60.28 -28.09
N ASN A 193 -139.62 59.31 -27.38
CA ASN A 193 -140.20 58.01 -27.07
C ASN A 193 -140.43 57.81 -25.56
N GLY A 194 -140.25 58.88 -24.77
CA GLY A 194 -140.46 58.84 -23.33
C GLY A 194 -141.89 58.43 -22.96
N SER A 195 -142.02 57.64 -21.90
CA SER A 195 -143.34 57.24 -21.40
C SER A 195 -144.13 58.44 -20.86
N ASN A 196 -145.47 58.38 -20.91
CA ASN A 196 -146.35 59.39 -20.30
C ASN A 196 -146.39 59.24 -18.76
N ALA A 197 -145.24 59.42 -18.11
CA ALA A 197 -145.09 59.34 -16.67
C ALA A 197 -145.70 60.58 -16.00
N ASN A 198 -146.46 60.38 -14.92
CA ASN A 198 -146.89 61.48 -14.06
C ASN A 198 -145.76 61.90 -13.11
N LYS A 199 -145.99 62.96 -12.33
CA LYS A 199 -145.00 63.55 -11.43
C LYS A 199 -144.43 62.53 -10.44
N ASP A 200 -145.30 61.73 -9.80
CA ASP A 200 -144.88 60.71 -8.84
C ASP A 200 -143.96 59.64 -9.46
N ALA A 201 -144.25 59.20 -10.69
CA ALA A 201 -143.43 58.22 -11.39
C ALA A 201 -142.05 58.79 -11.78
N VAL A 202 -141.99 60.07 -12.17
CA VAL A 202 -140.73 60.79 -12.44
C VAL A 202 -139.90 60.91 -11.17
N GLU A 203 -140.51 61.31 -10.05
CA GLU A 203 -139.84 61.43 -8.75
C GLU A 203 -139.36 60.07 -8.19
N GLN A 204 -140.12 59.00 -8.42
CA GLN A 204 -139.69 57.64 -8.05
C GLN A 204 -138.48 57.16 -8.87
N ALA A 205 -138.48 57.42 -10.19
CA ALA A 205 -137.34 57.09 -11.04
C ALA A 205 -136.09 57.87 -10.62
N LEU A 206 -136.24 59.16 -10.29
CA LEU A 206 -135.17 60.00 -9.74
C LEU A 206 -134.61 59.43 -8.44
N THR A 207 -135.48 59.10 -7.49
CA THR A 207 -135.09 58.56 -6.18
C THR A 207 -134.33 57.24 -6.34
N LYS A 208 -134.86 56.33 -7.16
CA LYS A 208 -134.23 55.03 -7.38
C LYS A 208 -132.87 55.14 -8.07
N LEU A 209 -132.74 56.04 -9.05
CA LEU A 209 -131.46 56.31 -9.71
C LEU A 209 -130.44 56.88 -8.72
N GLN A 210 -130.85 57.83 -7.88
CA GLN A 210 -130.01 58.41 -6.83
C GLN A 210 -129.58 57.38 -5.77
N GLU A 211 -130.49 56.50 -5.33
CA GLU A 211 -130.19 55.43 -4.38
C GLU A 211 -129.15 54.45 -4.94
N LYS A 212 -129.34 53.98 -6.18
CA LYS A 212 -128.44 53.00 -6.78
C LYS A 212 -127.06 53.59 -7.07
N GLU A 213 -126.98 54.84 -7.49
CA GLU A 213 -125.69 55.52 -7.67
C GLU A 213 -124.94 55.64 -6.33
N ASN A 214 -125.64 55.97 -5.23
CA ASN A 214 -125.06 56.04 -3.89
C ASN A 214 -124.60 54.66 -3.36
N GLU A 215 -125.15 53.56 -3.86
CA GLU A 215 -124.74 52.21 -3.49
C GLU A 215 -123.40 51.79 -4.12
N LEU A 216 -122.91 52.51 -5.14
CA LEU A 216 -121.62 52.23 -5.79
C LEU A 216 -120.47 52.24 -4.79
N ASN A 217 -119.64 51.19 -4.84
CA ASN A 217 -118.56 50.95 -3.88
C ASN A 217 -117.17 50.86 -4.50
N GLY A 218 -116.96 51.37 -5.72
CA GLY A 218 -115.65 51.27 -6.37
C GLY A 218 -114.55 51.97 -5.58
N ASN A 219 -114.83 53.15 -5.01
CA ASN A 219 -113.87 53.88 -4.18
C ASN A 219 -113.54 53.13 -2.89
N GLU A 220 -114.54 52.53 -2.25
CA GLU A 220 -114.37 51.71 -1.03
C GLU A 220 -113.49 50.48 -1.34
N ARG A 221 -113.79 49.75 -2.42
CA ARG A 221 -112.98 48.59 -2.84
C ARG A 221 -111.54 48.96 -3.14
N VAL A 222 -111.29 50.10 -3.79
CA VAL A 222 -109.92 50.60 -4.02
C VAL A 222 -109.22 50.93 -2.70
N ALA A 223 -109.90 51.56 -1.75
CA ALA A 223 -109.34 51.89 -0.43
C ALA A 223 -109.04 50.62 0.41
N GLU A 224 -109.93 49.63 0.38
CA GLU A 224 -109.73 48.33 1.01
C GLU A 224 -108.55 47.58 0.38
N ALA A 225 -108.49 47.55 -0.95
CA ALA A 225 -107.38 46.92 -1.68
C ALA A 225 -106.04 47.58 -1.35
N LYS A 226 -105.98 48.92 -1.24
CA LYS A 226 -104.77 49.62 -0.76
C LYS A 226 -104.40 49.21 0.65
N THR A 227 -105.38 49.12 1.55
CA THR A 227 -105.14 48.75 2.95
C THR A 227 -104.60 47.33 3.06
N GLN A 228 -105.21 46.37 2.37
CA GLN A 228 -104.75 44.98 2.32
C GLN A 228 -103.38 44.88 1.66
N ALA A 229 -103.16 45.54 0.53
CA ALA A 229 -101.86 45.55 -0.14
C ALA A 229 -100.75 46.07 0.79
N LYS A 230 -100.98 47.18 1.50
CA LYS A 230 -100.01 47.71 2.48
C LYS A 230 -99.75 46.74 3.64
N GLN A 231 -100.78 46.06 4.14
CA GLN A 231 -100.62 45.01 5.16
C GLN A 231 -99.79 43.84 4.64
N THR A 232 -99.99 43.43 3.38
CA THR A 232 -99.15 42.42 2.74
C THR A 232 -97.70 42.89 2.63
N ILE A 233 -97.47 44.15 2.22
CA ILE A 233 -96.10 44.71 2.19
C ILE A 233 -95.46 44.69 3.58
N ASP A 234 -96.20 45.00 4.65
CA ASP A 234 -95.69 44.94 6.03
C ASP A 234 -95.30 43.53 6.48
N GLN A 235 -95.88 42.50 5.87
CA GLN A 235 -95.57 41.10 6.17
C GLN A 235 -94.36 40.57 5.39
N LEU A 236 -93.84 41.33 4.41
CA LEU A 236 -92.63 40.97 3.67
C LEU A 236 -91.40 41.18 4.55
N THR A 237 -90.72 40.10 4.92
CA THR A 237 -89.69 40.07 5.98
C THR A 237 -88.28 40.43 5.53
N HIS A 238 -88.01 40.50 4.22
CA HIS A 238 -86.67 40.67 3.65
C HIS A 238 -86.48 41.98 2.88
N LEU A 239 -87.56 42.74 2.66
CA LEU A 239 -87.44 44.11 2.19
C LEU A 239 -86.89 45.01 3.30
N ASN A 240 -86.04 45.97 2.93
CA ASN A 240 -85.61 47.01 3.87
C ASN A 240 -86.64 48.14 3.98
N ALA A 241 -86.43 49.03 4.95
CA ALA A 241 -87.38 50.10 5.27
C ALA A 241 -87.69 51.03 4.08
N ASP A 242 -86.69 51.35 3.27
CA ASP A 242 -86.86 52.25 2.12
C ASP A 242 -87.63 51.57 0.98
N GLN A 243 -87.39 50.27 0.75
CA GLN A 243 -88.14 49.47 -0.22
C GLN A 243 -89.60 49.31 0.20
N ILE A 244 -89.86 49.02 1.48
CA ILE A 244 -91.21 48.96 2.07
C ILE A 244 -91.92 50.31 1.89
N ALA A 245 -91.26 51.42 2.22
CA ALA A 245 -91.81 52.76 2.07
C ALA A 245 -92.16 53.08 0.60
N THR A 246 -91.26 52.74 -0.33
CA THR A 246 -91.45 52.93 -1.77
C THR A 246 -92.63 52.11 -2.29
N ALA A 247 -92.72 50.83 -1.91
CA ALA A 247 -93.84 49.96 -2.29
C ALA A 247 -95.18 50.51 -1.79
N LYS A 248 -95.25 50.96 -0.53
CA LYS A 248 -96.45 51.58 0.04
C LYS A 248 -96.82 52.90 -0.64
N GLN A 249 -95.84 53.74 -0.98
CA GLN A 249 -96.06 54.98 -1.72
C GLN A 249 -96.63 54.73 -3.11
N ASN A 250 -96.14 53.72 -3.83
CA ASN A 250 -96.67 53.34 -5.13
C ASN A 250 -98.11 52.81 -5.02
N ILE A 251 -98.43 52.02 -3.99
CA ILE A 251 -99.79 51.56 -3.70
C ILE A 251 -100.73 52.77 -3.42
N ASP A 252 -100.25 53.79 -2.71
CA ASP A 252 -101.02 55.01 -2.46
C ASP A 252 -101.39 55.77 -3.74
N GLN A 253 -100.52 55.75 -4.75
CA GLN A 253 -100.75 56.44 -6.02
C GLN A 253 -101.71 55.70 -6.96
N ALA A 254 -101.88 54.39 -6.81
CA ALA A 254 -102.74 53.60 -7.68
C ALA A 254 -104.23 53.98 -7.48
N THR A 255 -105.00 54.09 -8.57
CA THR A 255 -106.43 54.46 -8.52
C THR A 255 -107.37 53.32 -8.93
N LYS A 256 -106.82 52.17 -9.31
CA LYS A 256 -107.55 51.00 -9.81
C LYS A 256 -107.07 49.72 -9.12
N LEU A 257 -107.90 48.69 -9.11
CA LEU A 257 -107.62 47.44 -8.40
C LEU A 257 -106.44 46.65 -8.99
N GLN A 258 -106.35 46.54 -10.32
CA GLN A 258 -105.32 45.73 -10.98
C GLN A 258 -103.88 46.26 -10.73
N PRO A 259 -103.56 47.56 -10.91
CA PRO A 259 -102.23 48.08 -10.59
C PRO A 259 -101.82 47.89 -9.13
N ILE A 260 -102.78 47.90 -8.18
CA ILE A 260 -102.48 47.62 -6.76
C ILE A 260 -101.98 46.18 -6.60
N ALA A 261 -102.62 45.21 -7.24
CA ALA A 261 -102.21 43.80 -7.19
C ALA A 261 -100.82 43.60 -7.83
N GLU A 262 -100.57 44.21 -8.99
CA GLU A 262 -99.26 44.12 -9.68
C GLU A 262 -98.11 44.69 -8.82
N LEU A 263 -98.36 45.76 -8.05
CA LEU A 263 -97.38 46.34 -7.13
C LEU A 263 -97.06 45.41 -5.94
N VAL A 264 -98.06 44.66 -5.44
CA VAL A 264 -97.84 43.64 -4.40
C VAL A 264 -96.98 42.49 -4.94
N ASP A 265 -97.26 42.03 -6.17
CA ASP A 265 -96.46 40.99 -6.81
C ASP A 265 -95.00 41.42 -7.03
N GLN A 266 -94.78 42.65 -7.49
CA GLN A 266 -93.43 43.21 -7.65
C GLN A 266 -92.67 43.28 -6.32
N ALA A 267 -93.31 43.73 -5.26
CA ALA A 267 -92.70 43.78 -3.93
C ALA A 267 -92.42 42.39 -3.37
N THR A 268 -93.31 41.42 -3.61
CA THR A 268 -93.12 40.01 -3.21
C THR A 268 -91.93 39.37 -3.92
N GLN A 269 -91.79 39.62 -5.23
CA GLN A 269 -90.62 39.15 -5.99
C GLN A 269 -89.32 39.79 -5.54
N LEU A 270 -89.33 41.11 -5.25
CA LEU A 270 -88.18 41.79 -4.67
C LEU A 270 -87.80 41.20 -3.31
N ASN A 271 -88.79 40.92 -2.46
CA ASN A 271 -88.59 40.29 -1.15
C ASN A 271 -87.91 38.92 -1.28
N GLN A 272 -88.31 38.11 -2.26
CA GLN A 272 -87.66 36.83 -2.52
C GLN A 272 -86.20 36.99 -3.01
N SER A 273 -85.93 37.92 -3.92
CA SER A 273 -84.57 38.22 -4.35
C SER A 273 -83.70 38.73 -3.19
N MET A 274 -84.27 39.55 -2.29
CA MET A 274 -83.58 40.05 -1.10
C MET A 274 -83.24 38.93 -0.11
N ASP A 275 -84.15 37.97 0.10
CA ASP A 275 -83.89 36.78 0.92
C ASP A 275 -82.71 35.96 0.35
N GLN A 276 -82.72 35.70 -0.96
CA GLN A 276 -81.63 34.97 -1.63
C GLN A 276 -80.29 35.70 -1.51
N LEU A 277 -80.27 37.02 -1.68
CA LEU A 277 -79.07 37.84 -1.50
C LEU A 277 -78.56 37.77 -0.05
N GLN A 278 -79.47 37.91 0.93
CA GLN A 278 -79.14 37.84 2.35
C GLN A 278 -78.58 36.46 2.75
N GLN A 279 -79.15 35.37 2.22
CA GLN A 279 -78.64 34.02 2.44
C GLN A 279 -77.23 33.86 1.87
N ALA A 280 -76.98 34.31 0.64
CA ALA A 280 -75.67 34.27 0.01
C ALA A 280 -74.62 35.10 0.77
N VAL A 281 -75.01 36.27 1.29
CA VAL A 281 -74.16 37.06 2.18
C VAL A 281 -73.88 36.30 3.47
N ASN A 282 -74.89 35.74 4.14
CA ASN A 282 -74.70 35.02 5.40
C ASN A 282 -73.80 33.77 5.28
N GLU A 283 -73.79 33.11 4.12
CA GLU A 283 -72.92 31.96 3.85
C GLU A 283 -71.43 32.33 3.76
N HIS A 284 -71.07 33.60 3.61
CA HIS A 284 -69.71 34.02 3.27
C HIS A 284 -68.66 33.52 4.29
N ALA A 285 -68.98 33.55 5.57
CA ALA A 285 -68.08 33.11 6.63
C ALA A 285 -67.73 31.62 6.55
N ASN A 286 -68.62 30.80 5.98
CA ASN A 286 -68.37 29.39 5.73
C ASN A 286 -67.53 29.20 4.47
N VAL A 287 -67.78 29.98 3.42
CA VAL A 287 -66.99 29.96 2.18
C VAL A 287 -65.56 30.39 2.45
N GLU A 288 -65.32 31.43 3.26
CA GLU A 288 -63.99 31.91 3.60
C GLU A 288 -63.13 30.92 4.40
N GLN A 289 -63.73 29.84 4.93
CA GLN A 289 -63.03 28.76 5.64
C GLN A 289 -62.72 27.55 4.76
N THR A 290 -63.24 27.49 3.53
CA THR A 290 -62.97 26.35 2.65
C THR A 290 -61.54 26.40 2.11
N VAL A 291 -61.03 25.23 1.70
CA VAL A 291 -59.76 25.14 0.97
C VAL A 291 -59.83 25.95 -0.32
N ASP A 292 -60.97 25.86 -1.02
CA ASP A 292 -61.20 26.59 -2.25
C ASP A 292 -61.08 28.11 -2.12
N TYR A 293 -61.47 28.69 -0.97
CA TYR A 293 -61.19 30.10 -0.69
C TYR A 293 -59.77 30.31 -0.18
N THR A 294 -59.38 29.66 0.92
CA THR A 294 -58.13 29.97 1.65
C THR A 294 -56.86 29.74 0.81
N GLN A 295 -56.93 28.84 -0.16
CA GLN A 295 -55.83 28.52 -1.08
C GLN A 295 -56.05 29.07 -2.50
N ALA A 296 -57.15 29.78 -2.77
CA ALA A 296 -57.36 30.46 -4.06
C ALA A 296 -56.32 31.54 -4.31
N ASP A 297 -56.19 31.96 -5.57
CA ASP A 297 -55.38 33.14 -5.90
C ASP A 297 -55.92 34.37 -5.15
N SER A 298 -55.00 35.24 -4.72
CA SER A 298 -55.35 36.38 -3.86
C SER A 298 -56.32 37.36 -4.54
N ASP A 299 -56.25 37.50 -5.85
CA ASP A 299 -57.20 38.31 -6.65
C ASP A 299 -58.62 37.73 -6.62
N LYS A 300 -58.78 36.41 -6.69
CA LYS A 300 -60.08 35.72 -6.58
C LYS A 300 -60.65 35.79 -5.16
N GLN A 301 -59.81 35.61 -4.13
CA GLN A 301 -60.20 35.81 -2.73
C GLN A 301 -60.74 37.23 -2.49
N ASN A 302 -60.05 38.23 -3.05
CA ASN A 302 -60.44 39.63 -2.95
C ASN A 302 -61.71 39.92 -3.76
N ALA A 303 -61.87 39.33 -4.95
CA ALA A 303 -63.08 39.48 -5.76
C ALA A 303 -64.32 38.93 -5.04
N TYR A 304 -64.21 37.77 -4.39
CA TYR A 304 -65.31 37.23 -3.57
C TYR A 304 -65.65 38.13 -2.38
N LYS A 305 -64.63 38.59 -1.63
CA LYS A 305 -64.82 39.55 -0.53
C LYS A 305 -65.49 40.85 -0.99
N GLN A 306 -65.08 41.38 -2.14
CA GLN A 306 -65.67 42.59 -2.70
C GLN A 306 -67.13 42.37 -3.11
N ALA A 307 -67.45 41.23 -3.74
CA ALA A 307 -68.83 40.91 -4.11
C ALA A 307 -69.75 40.79 -2.88
N ILE A 308 -69.25 40.25 -1.76
CA ILE A 308 -69.98 40.22 -0.48
C ILE A 308 -70.17 41.64 0.06
N ALA A 309 -69.12 42.46 0.11
CA ALA A 309 -69.23 43.85 0.58
C ALA A 309 -70.20 44.69 -0.27
N ASP A 310 -70.21 44.49 -1.60
CA ASP A 310 -71.14 45.15 -2.51
C ASP A 310 -72.58 44.69 -2.26
N ALA A 311 -72.80 43.39 -2.03
CA ALA A 311 -74.12 42.85 -1.69
C ALA A 311 -74.63 43.34 -0.33
N GLU A 312 -73.77 43.43 0.69
CA GLU A 312 -74.10 44.03 1.99
C GLU A 312 -74.54 45.50 1.85
N ASN A 313 -73.96 46.24 0.90
CA ASN A 313 -74.39 47.60 0.58
C ASN A 313 -75.76 47.60 -0.13
N VAL A 314 -75.98 46.71 -1.09
CA VAL A 314 -77.27 46.57 -1.80
C VAL A 314 -78.40 46.24 -0.83
N LEU A 315 -78.18 45.35 0.15
CA LEU A 315 -79.17 45.00 1.19
C LEU A 315 -79.63 46.23 2.02
N LYS A 316 -78.78 47.25 2.16
CA LYS A 316 -79.07 48.47 2.94
C LYS A 316 -79.68 49.60 2.10
N GLN A 317 -79.61 49.53 0.77
CA GLN A 317 -80.07 50.58 -0.14
C GLN A 317 -81.50 50.32 -0.63
N ASN A 318 -82.18 51.36 -1.13
CA ASN A 318 -83.45 51.21 -1.84
C ASN A 318 -83.27 50.60 -3.25
N ALA A 319 -82.67 49.41 -3.30
CA ALA A 319 -82.34 48.72 -4.53
C ALA A 319 -83.60 48.10 -5.17
N ASN A 320 -83.68 48.15 -6.49
CA ASN A 320 -84.70 47.43 -7.24
C ASN A 320 -84.31 45.96 -7.47
N LYS A 321 -85.25 45.14 -7.97
CA LYS A 321 -85.04 43.71 -8.16
C LYS A 321 -83.82 43.38 -9.02
N GLN A 322 -83.60 44.14 -10.10
CA GLN A 322 -82.47 43.89 -11.00
C GLN A 322 -81.12 44.14 -10.31
N GLN A 323 -81.03 45.17 -9.46
CA GLN A 323 -79.81 45.45 -8.70
C GLN A 323 -79.52 44.36 -7.67
N VAL A 324 -80.57 43.86 -6.98
CA VAL A 324 -80.47 42.75 -6.03
C VAL A 324 -80.03 41.46 -6.72
N ASP A 325 -80.68 41.11 -7.85
CA ASP A 325 -80.32 39.92 -8.64
C ASP A 325 -78.89 40.01 -9.19
N GLN A 326 -78.44 41.19 -9.62
CA GLN A 326 -77.08 41.39 -10.10
C GLN A 326 -76.03 41.21 -8.99
N ALA A 327 -76.30 41.72 -7.78
CA ALA A 327 -75.43 41.54 -6.63
C ALA A 327 -75.33 40.06 -6.23
N LEU A 328 -76.45 39.34 -6.26
CA LEU A 328 -76.48 37.90 -6.02
C LEU A 328 -75.63 37.16 -7.06
N GLN A 329 -75.80 37.48 -8.34
CA GLN A 329 -75.04 36.85 -9.42
C GLN A 329 -73.53 37.13 -9.30
N ASN A 330 -73.13 38.33 -8.86
CA ASN A 330 -71.73 38.66 -8.63
C ASN A 330 -71.11 37.79 -7.53
N ILE A 331 -71.83 37.54 -6.43
CA ILE A 331 -71.38 36.61 -5.38
C ILE A 331 -71.22 35.21 -5.95
N LEU A 332 -72.23 34.70 -6.68
CA LEU A 332 -72.20 33.35 -7.24
C LEU A 332 -71.03 33.16 -8.22
N ASN A 333 -70.82 34.14 -9.11
CA ASN A 333 -69.71 34.12 -10.07
C ASN A 333 -68.35 34.18 -9.36
N ALA A 334 -68.19 35.05 -8.35
CA ALA A 334 -66.95 35.16 -7.61
C ALA A 334 -66.66 33.91 -6.76
N LYS A 335 -67.71 33.30 -6.17
CA LYS A 335 -67.62 32.01 -5.45
C LYS A 335 -67.17 30.89 -6.39
N GLN A 336 -67.75 30.81 -7.59
CA GLN A 336 -67.37 29.81 -8.59
C GLN A 336 -65.97 30.04 -9.18
N ALA A 337 -65.48 31.28 -9.18
CA ALA A 337 -64.15 31.62 -9.66
C ALA A 337 -63.04 31.29 -8.65
N LEU A 338 -63.37 31.00 -7.39
CA LEU A 338 -62.41 30.47 -6.42
C LEU A 338 -61.79 29.18 -6.97
N ASN A 339 -60.50 29.00 -6.72
CA ASN A 339 -59.71 27.96 -7.35
C ASN A 339 -58.68 27.32 -6.41
N GLY A 340 -58.89 27.44 -5.10
CA GLY A 340 -57.98 26.88 -4.11
C GLY A 340 -57.91 25.36 -4.20
N ASP A 341 -59.03 24.68 -4.46
CA ASP A 341 -59.07 23.22 -4.57
C ASP A 341 -58.26 22.74 -5.79
N GLU A 342 -58.41 23.41 -6.94
CA GLU A 342 -57.63 23.12 -8.15
C GLU A 342 -56.13 23.38 -7.95
N ARG A 343 -55.78 24.50 -7.29
CA ARG A 343 -54.38 24.83 -6.99
C ARG A 343 -53.75 23.80 -6.06
N VAL A 344 -54.45 23.37 -5.02
CA VAL A 344 -53.99 22.32 -4.10
C VAL A 344 -53.83 20.99 -4.84
N ALA A 345 -54.79 20.60 -5.69
CA ALA A 345 -54.69 19.37 -6.49
C ALA A 345 -53.49 19.40 -7.45
N LEU A 346 -53.25 20.54 -8.11
CA LEU A 346 -52.09 20.74 -8.98
C LEU A 346 -50.78 20.69 -8.17
N ALA A 347 -50.72 21.35 -7.00
CA ALA A 347 -49.56 21.31 -6.12
C ALA A 347 -49.28 19.89 -5.61
N LYS A 348 -50.31 19.10 -5.27
CA LYS A 348 -50.15 17.68 -4.92
C LYS A 348 -49.57 16.88 -6.09
N THR A 349 -50.08 17.10 -7.29
CA THR A 349 -49.63 16.40 -8.50
C THR A 349 -48.16 16.72 -8.80
N ASN A 350 -47.81 18.02 -8.84
CA ASN A 350 -46.45 18.48 -9.07
C ASN A 350 -45.51 18.04 -7.95
N GLY A 351 -45.94 18.16 -6.69
CA GLY A 351 -45.16 17.73 -5.53
C GLY A 351 -44.84 16.24 -5.61
N LYS A 352 -45.81 15.37 -5.90
CA LYS A 352 -45.57 13.93 -6.09
C LYS A 352 -44.62 13.65 -7.26
N HIS A 353 -44.76 14.38 -8.36
CA HIS A 353 -43.85 14.27 -9.50
C HIS A 353 -42.42 14.67 -9.13
N ASP A 354 -42.25 15.77 -8.38
CA ASP A 354 -40.96 16.18 -7.82
C ASP A 354 -40.37 15.06 -6.95
N ILE A 355 -41.16 14.41 -6.09
CA ILE A 355 -40.72 13.26 -5.27
C ILE A 355 -40.27 12.08 -6.13
N ASP A 356 -40.98 11.78 -7.22
CA ASP A 356 -40.62 10.69 -8.14
C ASP A 356 -39.26 10.90 -8.79
N GLN A 357 -38.87 12.16 -9.06
CA GLN A 357 -37.58 12.51 -9.65
C GLN A 357 -36.40 12.44 -8.65
N LEU A 358 -36.67 12.28 -7.35
CA LEU A 358 -35.64 12.17 -6.31
C LEU A 358 -35.01 10.77 -6.28
N ASN A 359 -34.06 10.56 -7.18
CA ASN A 359 -33.46 9.25 -7.46
C ASN A 359 -32.59 8.66 -6.34
N ALA A 360 -32.23 9.39 -5.29
CA ALA A 360 -31.44 8.83 -4.18
C ALA A 360 -32.33 8.26 -3.06
N LEU A 361 -33.58 8.70 -2.96
CA LEU A 361 -34.53 8.17 -1.97
C LEU A 361 -34.88 6.70 -2.24
N ASN A 362 -35.12 5.90 -1.21
CA ASN A 362 -35.71 4.57 -1.35
C ASN A 362 -37.24 4.66 -1.52
N ASN A 363 -37.88 3.55 -1.91
CA ASN A 363 -39.32 3.53 -2.20
C ASN A 363 -40.15 3.91 -0.96
N ALA A 364 -39.78 3.41 0.23
CA ALA A 364 -40.50 3.72 1.47
C ALA A 364 -40.44 5.20 1.84
N GLN A 365 -39.32 5.88 1.57
CA GLN A 365 -39.17 7.33 1.76
C GLN A 365 -40.00 8.12 0.74
N GLN A 366 -39.96 7.74 -0.55
CA GLN A 366 -40.78 8.38 -1.58
C GLN A 366 -42.27 8.24 -1.25
N ASP A 367 -42.71 7.04 -0.90
CA ASP A 367 -44.10 6.76 -0.52
C ASP A 367 -44.51 7.52 0.76
N GLY A 368 -43.60 7.62 1.73
CA GLY A 368 -43.79 8.42 2.95
C GLY A 368 -44.08 9.90 2.64
N PHE A 369 -43.30 10.52 1.75
CA PHE A 369 -43.54 11.91 1.35
C PHE A 369 -44.80 12.07 0.49
N LYS A 370 -45.05 11.17 -0.46
CA LYS A 370 -46.28 11.19 -1.27
C LYS A 370 -47.53 11.09 -0.39
N GLY A 371 -47.50 10.23 0.63
CA GLY A 371 -48.59 10.09 1.60
C GLY A 371 -48.82 11.36 2.42
N ARG A 372 -47.74 12.06 2.83
CA ARG A 372 -47.85 13.37 3.49
C ARG A 372 -48.41 14.45 2.56
N ILE A 373 -48.02 14.46 1.29
CA ILE A 373 -48.56 15.38 0.27
C ILE A 373 -50.07 15.15 0.07
N ASP A 374 -50.51 13.89 0.02
CA ASP A 374 -51.92 13.54 -0.11
C ASP A 374 -52.79 14.09 1.02
N GLN A 375 -52.26 14.09 2.23
CA GLN A 375 -52.96 14.53 3.44
C GLN A 375 -52.98 16.06 3.61
N SER A 376 -52.10 16.80 2.94
CA SER A 376 -52.02 18.26 3.08
C SER A 376 -53.06 18.96 2.21
N ASN A 377 -53.74 19.98 2.74
CA ASN A 377 -54.58 20.88 1.94
C ASN A 377 -54.04 22.32 1.90
N ASP A 378 -52.79 22.51 2.32
CA ASP A 378 -52.13 23.80 2.34
C ASP A 378 -50.94 23.80 1.36
N LEU A 379 -50.89 24.81 0.48
CA LEU A 379 -49.87 24.92 -0.55
C LEU A 379 -48.45 25.05 0.03
N ASN A 380 -48.29 25.77 1.14
CA ASN A 380 -46.98 25.96 1.77
C ASN A 380 -46.52 24.67 2.45
N GLN A 381 -47.42 23.94 3.11
CA GLN A 381 -47.10 22.63 3.68
C GLN A 381 -46.69 21.63 2.61
N ILE A 382 -47.39 21.59 1.45
CA ILE A 382 -46.99 20.73 0.32
C ILE A 382 -45.58 21.08 -0.14
N GLN A 383 -45.27 22.37 -0.32
CA GLN A 383 -43.93 22.81 -0.73
C GLN A 383 -42.87 22.45 0.31
N GLN A 384 -43.15 22.63 1.61
CA GLN A 384 -42.25 22.26 2.69
C GLN A 384 -41.95 20.75 2.69
N ILE A 385 -42.97 19.91 2.44
CA ILE A 385 -42.79 18.45 2.33
C ILE A 385 -41.84 18.10 1.16
N VAL A 386 -41.99 18.77 0.03
CA VAL A 386 -41.09 18.60 -1.14
C VAL A 386 -39.66 19.04 -0.80
N ASP A 387 -39.48 20.14 -0.08
CA ASP A 387 -38.17 20.64 0.30
C ASP A 387 -37.46 19.73 1.32
N GLU A 388 -38.21 19.17 2.29
CA GLU A 388 -37.73 18.14 3.20
C GLU A 388 -37.29 16.88 2.44
N ALA A 389 -38.06 16.47 1.43
CA ALA A 389 -37.69 15.35 0.58
C ALA A 389 -36.42 15.62 -0.23
N LYS A 390 -36.28 16.83 -0.79
CA LYS A 390 -35.06 17.27 -1.46
C LYS A 390 -33.86 17.24 -0.52
N ALA A 391 -34.03 17.65 0.75
CA ALA A 391 -32.96 17.58 1.76
C ALA A 391 -32.57 16.13 2.09
N LEU A 392 -33.55 15.24 2.34
CA LEU A 392 -33.28 13.81 2.56
C LEU A 392 -32.62 13.17 1.33
N ASN A 393 -33.05 13.52 0.11
CA ASN A 393 -32.45 13.01 -1.12
C ASN A 393 -30.96 13.38 -1.21
N ARG A 394 -30.58 14.60 -0.82
CA ARG A 394 -29.15 14.99 -0.74
C ARG A 394 -28.38 14.16 0.28
N ALA A 395 -28.94 13.91 1.46
CA ALA A 395 -28.31 13.07 2.49
C ALA A 395 -28.16 11.61 2.03
N MET A 396 -29.18 11.06 1.36
CA MET A 396 -29.15 9.73 0.76
C MET A 396 -28.10 9.64 -0.35
N ASP A 397 -27.99 10.67 -1.20
CA ASP A 397 -26.97 10.70 -2.25
C ASP A 397 -25.56 10.77 -1.67
N GLN A 398 -25.34 11.57 -0.62
CA GLN A 398 -24.06 11.61 0.10
C GLN A 398 -23.70 10.25 0.71
N LEU A 399 -24.65 9.58 1.37
CA LEU A 399 -24.45 8.24 1.90
C LEU A 399 -24.13 7.24 0.77
N SER A 400 -24.86 7.32 -0.35
CA SER A 400 -24.62 6.50 -1.54
C SER A 400 -23.23 6.70 -2.12
N GLN A 401 -22.75 7.94 -2.20
CA GLN A 401 -21.40 8.26 -2.66
C GLN A 401 -20.33 7.72 -1.71
N GLU A 402 -20.51 7.84 -0.39
CA GLU A 402 -19.57 7.28 0.59
C GLU A 402 -19.48 5.75 0.48
N ILE A 403 -20.61 5.06 0.27
CA ILE A 403 -20.62 3.60 0.10
C ILE A 403 -20.10 3.18 -1.28
N THR A 404 -20.80 3.56 -2.34
CA THR A 404 -20.54 3.09 -3.71
C THR A 404 -19.17 3.57 -4.21
N GLY A 405 -18.77 4.77 -3.81
CA GLY A 405 -17.49 5.34 -4.18
C GLY A 405 -16.34 4.80 -3.35
N ASN A 406 -16.47 4.72 -2.02
CA ASN A 406 -15.32 4.54 -1.13
C ASN A 406 -15.20 3.14 -0.51
N GLU A 407 -16.22 2.28 -0.49
CA GLU A 407 -16.14 0.96 0.16
C GLU A 407 -14.99 0.12 -0.40
N GLY A 408 -14.99 -0.14 -1.72
CA GLY A 408 -13.98 -0.99 -2.36
C GLY A 408 -12.56 -0.43 -2.19
N ARG A 409 -12.41 0.89 -2.29
CA ARG A 409 -11.14 1.59 -2.05
C ARG A 409 -10.68 1.46 -0.59
N THR A 410 -11.61 1.60 0.35
CA THR A 410 -11.31 1.47 1.79
C THR A 410 -10.93 0.03 2.12
N LYS A 411 -11.70 -0.96 1.67
CA LYS A 411 -11.41 -2.39 1.88
C LYS A 411 -10.10 -2.86 1.22
N GLY A 412 -9.74 -2.27 0.09
CA GLY A 412 -8.47 -2.52 -0.59
C GLY A 412 -7.26 -1.80 0.01
N SER A 413 -7.48 -0.83 0.90
CA SER A 413 -6.40 -0.03 1.48
C SER A 413 -5.56 -0.82 2.49
N THR A 414 -4.29 -0.45 2.63
CA THR A 414 -3.39 -0.95 3.67
C THR A 414 -3.99 -0.80 5.06
N ASN A 415 -4.73 0.29 5.29
CA ASN A 415 -5.32 0.60 6.58
C ASN A 415 -6.47 -0.35 6.96
N TYR A 416 -7.26 -0.86 6.01
CA TYR A 416 -8.27 -1.89 6.29
C TYR A 416 -7.68 -3.30 6.33
N VAL A 417 -6.87 -3.68 5.34
CA VAL A 417 -6.33 -5.05 5.22
C VAL A 417 -5.58 -5.46 6.47
N ASN A 418 -4.79 -4.55 7.03
CA ASN A 418 -3.99 -4.77 8.23
C ASN A 418 -4.68 -4.34 9.52
N ALA A 419 -5.92 -3.81 9.49
CA ALA A 419 -6.63 -3.41 10.70
C ALA A 419 -6.95 -4.60 11.61
N ASP A 420 -7.29 -4.32 12.86
CA ASP A 420 -7.79 -5.32 13.78
C ASP A 420 -9.13 -5.91 13.31
N THR A 421 -9.36 -7.19 13.64
CA THR A 421 -10.55 -7.92 13.18
C THR A 421 -11.84 -7.25 13.66
N GLN A 422 -11.88 -6.82 14.93
CA GLN A 422 -13.04 -6.13 15.49
C GLN A 422 -13.30 -4.78 14.79
N VAL A 423 -12.24 -4.04 14.47
CA VAL A 423 -12.35 -2.72 13.82
C VAL A 423 -12.84 -2.87 12.37
N LYS A 424 -12.39 -3.91 11.66
CA LYS A 424 -12.93 -4.27 10.34
C LYS A 424 -14.42 -4.59 10.41
N GLN A 425 -14.83 -5.42 11.36
CA GLN A 425 -16.25 -5.76 11.57
C GLN A 425 -17.09 -4.51 11.82
N VAL A 426 -16.63 -3.57 12.65
CA VAL A 426 -17.36 -2.32 12.89
C VAL A 426 -17.54 -1.51 11.61
N TYR A 427 -16.51 -1.41 10.76
CA TYR A 427 -16.62 -0.77 9.45
C TYR A 427 -17.59 -1.51 8.52
N ASP A 428 -17.47 -2.83 8.44
CA ASP A 428 -18.33 -3.67 7.59
C ASP A 428 -19.80 -3.59 8.02
N GLU A 429 -20.09 -3.64 9.32
CA GLU A 429 -21.44 -3.48 9.86
C GLU A 429 -22.03 -2.10 9.59
N ALA A 430 -21.21 -1.03 9.71
CA ALA A 430 -21.66 0.32 9.40
C ALA A 430 -22.00 0.47 7.90
N VAL A 431 -21.17 -0.10 7.04
CA VAL A 431 -21.40 -0.16 5.59
C VAL A 431 -22.65 -0.97 5.26
N ASP A 432 -22.86 -2.12 5.90
CA ASP A 432 -24.03 -2.97 5.64
C ASP A 432 -25.33 -2.30 6.09
N LYS A 433 -25.34 -1.61 7.23
CA LYS A 433 -26.49 -0.79 7.66
C LYS A 433 -26.76 0.35 6.69
N ALA A 434 -25.72 1.01 6.19
CA ALA A 434 -25.86 2.04 5.16
C ALA A 434 -26.43 1.47 3.85
N LYS A 435 -25.97 0.29 3.40
CA LYS A 435 -26.52 -0.42 2.23
C LYS A 435 -27.99 -0.78 2.41
N GLN A 436 -28.38 -1.28 3.59
CA GLN A 436 -29.78 -1.56 3.89
C GLN A 436 -30.65 -0.31 3.81
N ALA A 437 -30.17 0.85 4.29
CA ALA A 437 -30.89 2.11 4.16
C ALA A 437 -31.02 2.60 2.71
N LEU A 438 -29.95 2.41 1.92
CA LEU A 438 -29.89 2.78 0.50
C LEU A 438 -30.67 1.83 -0.42
N ASP A 439 -30.99 0.61 0.03
CA ASP A 439 -31.70 -0.36 -0.80
C ASP A 439 -33.06 0.21 -1.24
N LYS A 440 -33.27 0.26 -2.55
CA LYS A 440 -34.44 0.89 -3.14
C LYS A 440 -35.75 0.24 -2.71
N SER A 441 -35.76 -1.09 -2.57
CA SER A 441 -36.99 -1.86 -2.38
C SER A 441 -37.31 -2.16 -0.91
N SER A 442 -36.28 -2.35 -0.09
CA SER A 442 -36.36 -2.84 1.28
C SER A 442 -35.87 -1.82 2.32
N GLY A 443 -35.31 -0.69 1.88
CA GLY A 443 -34.90 0.39 2.76
C GLY A 443 -36.07 0.95 3.56
N GLN A 444 -35.79 1.31 4.82
CA GLN A 444 -36.78 1.89 5.71
C GLN A 444 -37.04 3.36 5.37
N ASN A 445 -38.21 3.88 5.77
CA ASN A 445 -38.56 5.30 5.67
C ASN A 445 -37.82 6.13 6.75
N LEU A 446 -36.51 6.32 6.55
CA LEU A 446 -35.65 7.07 7.47
C LEU A 446 -35.71 8.57 7.22
N THR A 447 -35.53 9.37 8.28
CA THR A 447 -35.39 10.82 8.19
C THR A 447 -33.99 11.25 7.75
N ALA A 448 -33.84 12.51 7.30
CA ALA A 448 -32.54 13.06 6.88
C ALA A 448 -31.48 12.94 7.99
N GLU A 449 -31.87 13.21 9.24
CA GLU A 449 -30.98 13.11 10.40
C GLU A 449 -30.52 11.67 10.66
N GLN A 450 -31.39 10.68 10.47
CA GLN A 450 -31.04 9.26 10.62
C GLN A 450 -30.06 8.82 9.53
N VAL A 451 -30.24 9.28 8.29
CA VAL A 451 -29.32 8.99 7.18
C VAL A 451 -27.96 9.66 7.40
N ILE A 452 -27.93 10.90 7.89
CA ILE A 452 -26.69 11.59 8.27
C ILE A 452 -25.94 10.80 9.36
N LYS A 453 -26.63 10.30 10.38
CA LYS A 453 -26.02 9.47 11.44
C LYS A 453 -25.42 8.17 10.90
N LEU A 454 -26.05 7.54 9.90
CA LEU A 454 -25.47 6.38 9.22
C LEU A 454 -24.18 6.75 8.47
N ASN A 455 -24.17 7.88 7.77
CA ASN A 455 -22.98 8.37 7.07
C ASN A 455 -21.83 8.71 8.04
N ASP A 456 -22.15 9.35 9.16
CA ASP A 456 -21.19 9.65 10.22
C ASP A 456 -20.62 8.38 10.85
N ALA A 457 -21.46 7.35 11.06
CA ALA A 457 -21.00 6.05 11.57
C ALA A 457 -20.02 5.36 10.61
N VAL A 458 -20.30 5.37 9.31
CA VAL A 458 -19.38 4.85 8.28
C VAL A 458 -18.06 5.63 8.30
N THR A 459 -18.14 6.96 8.34
CA THR A 459 -16.96 7.84 8.37
C THR A 459 -16.12 7.63 9.64
N ALA A 460 -16.76 7.50 10.80
CA ALA A 460 -16.09 7.23 12.06
C ALA A 460 -15.42 5.85 12.07
N ALA A 461 -16.12 4.82 11.61
CA ALA A 461 -15.57 3.47 11.53
C ALA A 461 -14.39 3.39 10.54
N LYS A 462 -14.46 4.11 9.42
CA LYS A 462 -13.35 4.26 8.46
C LYS A 462 -12.13 4.92 9.09
N LYS A 463 -12.32 5.97 9.89
CA LYS A 463 -11.23 6.63 10.63
C LYS A 463 -10.63 5.74 11.72
N ALA A 464 -11.43 4.86 12.32
CA ALA A 464 -10.98 3.95 13.36
C ALA A 464 -10.09 2.81 12.84
N LEU A 465 -10.09 2.54 11.53
CA LEU A 465 -9.20 1.56 10.90
C LEU A 465 -7.74 1.87 11.27
N ASN A 466 -7.05 0.88 11.83
CA ASN A 466 -5.74 1.02 12.45
C ASN A 466 -4.65 0.18 11.76
N GLY A 467 -4.88 -0.27 10.52
CA GLY A 467 -3.97 -1.18 9.84
C GLY A 467 -2.62 -0.57 9.46
N GLU A 468 -2.55 0.72 9.16
CA GLU A 468 -1.28 1.40 8.90
C GLU A 468 -0.41 1.46 10.16
N GLU A 469 -0.99 1.86 11.29
CA GLU A 469 -0.31 1.88 12.58
C GLU A 469 0.21 0.49 12.94
N ARG A 470 -0.64 -0.54 12.82
CA ARG A 470 -0.24 -1.93 13.07
C ARG A 470 0.89 -2.39 12.15
N LEU A 471 0.83 -2.06 10.86
CA LEU A 471 1.89 -2.41 9.91
C LEU A 471 3.21 -1.74 10.26
N ASN A 472 3.18 -0.45 10.61
CA ASN A 472 4.36 0.30 11.02
C ASN A 472 4.97 -0.27 12.31
N ASN A 473 4.16 -0.58 13.32
CA ASN A 473 4.61 -1.23 14.54
C ASN A 473 5.26 -2.59 14.24
N ARG A 474 4.64 -3.41 13.39
CA ARG A 474 5.20 -4.71 13.00
C ARG A 474 6.51 -4.61 12.23
N LYS A 475 6.68 -3.57 11.40
CA LYS A 475 7.94 -3.26 10.71
C LYS A 475 9.01 -2.82 11.71
N ALA A 476 8.68 -1.95 12.66
CA ALA A 476 9.60 -1.51 13.70
C ALA A 476 10.08 -2.71 14.54
N GLU A 477 9.17 -3.58 14.99
CA GLU A 477 9.52 -4.83 15.69
C GLU A 477 10.41 -5.74 14.82
N ALA A 478 10.13 -5.86 13.52
CA ALA A 478 10.93 -6.65 12.60
C ALA A 478 12.34 -6.08 12.41
N LEU A 479 12.50 -4.75 12.31
CA LEU A 479 13.80 -4.08 12.23
C LEU A 479 14.57 -4.23 13.54
N GLN A 480 13.92 -4.06 14.69
CA GLN A 480 14.55 -4.26 16.00
C GLN A 480 15.05 -5.70 16.17
N ARG A 481 14.30 -6.69 15.69
CA ARG A 481 14.75 -8.09 15.69
C ARG A 481 15.86 -8.34 14.66
N LEU A 482 15.86 -7.65 13.53
CA LEU A 482 16.96 -7.71 12.55
C LEU A 482 18.27 -7.20 13.17
N ASP A 483 18.21 -6.16 13.99
CA ASP A 483 19.36 -5.63 14.72
C ASP A 483 19.99 -6.64 15.68
N GLN A 484 19.21 -7.60 16.18
CA GLN A 484 19.70 -8.68 17.05
C GLN A 484 20.38 -9.82 16.28
N LEU A 485 20.28 -9.89 14.95
CA LEU A 485 20.94 -10.91 14.13
C LEU A 485 22.42 -10.57 13.98
N THR A 486 23.33 -11.48 14.35
CA THR A 486 24.76 -11.19 14.52
C THR A 486 25.65 -11.69 13.39
N HIS A 487 25.19 -12.61 12.55
CA HIS A 487 25.98 -13.29 11.52
C HIS A 487 25.79 -12.70 10.12
N LEU A 488 24.67 -12.00 9.86
CA LEU A 488 24.46 -11.32 8.58
C LEU A 488 25.53 -10.25 8.27
N ASN A 489 25.93 -10.16 6.99
CA ASN A 489 26.75 -9.06 6.46
C ASN A 489 25.89 -7.83 6.11
N ASN A 490 26.53 -6.72 5.74
CA ASN A 490 25.85 -5.46 5.44
C ASN A 490 24.90 -5.56 4.24
N ALA A 491 25.28 -6.28 3.17
CA ALA A 491 24.45 -6.43 1.97
C ALA A 491 23.18 -7.25 2.27
N GLN A 492 23.31 -8.35 3.01
CA GLN A 492 22.20 -9.19 3.47
C GLN A 492 21.28 -8.42 4.43
N ARG A 493 21.84 -7.65 5.37
CA ARG A 493 21.08 -6.79 6.29
C ARG A 493 20.31 -5.71 5.54
N GLN A 494 20.94 -5.03 4.58
CA GLN A 494 20.28 -4.02 3.75
C GLN A 494 19.12 -4.61 2.92
N LEU A 495 19.32 -5.78 2.32
CA LEU A 495 18.25 -6.48 1.61
C LEU A 495 17.09 -6.84 2.56
N ALA A 496 17.38 -7.28 3.78
CA ALA A 496 16.36 -7.55 4.80
C ALA A 496 15.62 -6.27 5.23
N ILE A 497 16.33 -5.15 5.42
CA ILE A 497 15.74 -3.83 5.71
C ILE A 497 14.78 -3.42 4.59
N GLN A 498 15.22 -3.51 3.32
CA GLN A 498 14.37 -3.21 2.16
C GLN A 498 13.12 -4.10 2.14
N GLN A 499 13.25 -5.41 2.35
CA GLN A 499 12.11 -6.32 2.35
C GLN A 499 11.12 -6.05 3.49
N ILE A 500 11.59 -5.66 4.68
CA ILE A 500 10.75 -5.27 5.80
C ILE A 500 10.03 -3.94 5.51
N ASN A 501 10.77 -2.92 5.04
CA ASN A 501 10.21 -1.60 4.75
C ASN A 501 9.20 -1.63 3.60
N ASN A 502 9.43 -2.47 2.58
CA ASN A 502 8.53 -2.64 1.44
C ASN A 502 7.34 -3.58 1.73
N ALA A 503 7.24 -4.16 2.93
CA ALA A 503 6.11 -5.02 3.26
C ALA A 503 4.80 -4.22 3.33
N GLU A 504 3.82 -4.62 2.53
CA GLU A 504 2.48 -4.01 2.52
C GLU A 504 1.51 -4.65 3.53
N THR A 505 1.90 -5.80 4.09
CA THR A 505 1.07 -6.53 5.06
C THR A 505 1.87 -7.03 6.25
N LEU A 506 1.19 -7.21 7.37
CA LEU A 506 1.76 -7.79 8.60
C LEU A 506 2.45 -9.13 8.32
N ASN A 507 1.85 -9.96 7.46
CA ASN A 507 2.41 -11.24 7.06
C ASN A 507 3.66 -11.11 6.18
N LYS A 508 3.70 -10.17 5.23
CA LYS A 508 4.90 -9.92 4.42
C LYS A 508 6.07 -9.47 5.31
N ALA A 509 5.82 -8.54 6.24
CA ALA A 509 6.82 -8.07 7.21
C ALA A 509 7.34 -9.23 8.09
N SER A 510 6.43 -10.07 8.57
CA SER A 510 6.76 -11.28 9.34
C SER A 510 7.62 -12.28 8.56
N ARG A 511 7.30 -12.50 7.28
CA ARG A 511 8.07 -13.41 6.42
C ARG A 511 9.47 -12.85 6.13
N ALA A 512 9.61 -11.54 5.93
CA ALA A 512 10.90 -10.91 5.67
C ALA A 512 11.87 -11.12 6.85
N ILE A 513 11.46 -10.80 8.09
CA ILE A 513 12.32 -11.02 9.27
C ILE A 513 12.60 -12.50 9.54
N ASN A 514 11.63 -13.40 9.31
CA ASN A 514 11.84 -14.84 9.45
C ASN A 514 12.85 -15.38 8.42
N ARG A 515 12.85 -14.86 7.20
CA ARG A 515 13.86 -15.21 6.18
C ARG A 515 15.24 -14.74 6.60
N ALA A 516 15.36 -13.49 7.07
CA ALA A 516 16.61 -12.95 7.58
C ALA A 516 17.14 -13.76 8.77
N THR A 517 16.28 -14.14 9.71
CA THR A 517 16.65 -14.98 10.87
C THR A 517 17.17 -16.36 10.43
N LYS A 518 16.51 -17.00 9.45
CA LYS A 518 16.97 -18.30 8.94
C LYS A 518 18.30 -18.19 8.18
N LEU A 519 18.52 -17.10 7.45
CA LEU A 519 19.78 -16.82 6.79
C LEU A 519 20.88 -16.57 7.83
N ASP A 520 20.61 -15.79 8.87
CA ASP A 520 21.57 -15.53 9.96
C ASP A 520 22.05 -16.82 10.62
N ASN A 521 21.12 -17.73 10.94
CA ASN A 521 21.48 -19.05 11.47
C ASN A 521 22.35 -19.86 10.50
N ALA A 522 22.07 -19.81 9.19
CA ALA A 522 22.87 -20.51 8.18
C ALA A 522 24.27 -19.90 8.06
N MET A 523 24.39 -18.57 8.04
CA MET A 523 25.67 -17.86 8.06
C MET A 523 26.47 -18.19 9.33
N GLY A 524 25.82 -18.22 10.49
CA GLY A 524 26.43 -18.64 11.75
C GLY A 524 26.95 -20.07 11.69
N ALA A 525 26.22 -20.99 11.03
CA ALA A 525 26.67 -22.37 10.85
C ALA A 525 27.86 -22.52 9.90
N VAL A 526 28.04 -21.60 8.94
CA VAL A 526 29.25 -21.52 8.10
C VAL A 526 30.42 -21.02 8.94
N GLN A 527 30.24 -19.90 9.66
CA GLN A 527 31.26 -19.30 10.53
C GLN A 527 31.77 -20.32 11.56
N GLN A 528 30.84 -20.97 12.27
CA GLN A 528 31.16 -22.00 13.25
C GLN A 528 31.97 -23.15 12.65
N TYR A 529 31.61 -23.62 11.45
CA TYR A 529 32.35 -24.71 10.79
C TYR A 529 33.79 -24.30 10.47
N ILE A 530 34.00 -23.08 9.96
CA ILE A 530 35.34 -22.55 9.70
C ILE A 530 36.13 -22.46 11.00
N ASP A 531 35.57 -21.83 12.03
CA ASP A 531 36.26 -21.59 13.30
C ASP A 531 36.65 -22.90 14.00
N GLU A 532 35.80 -23.93 13.96
CA GLU A 532 36.04 -25.21 14.62
C GLU A 532 36.95 -26.15 13.81
N GLN A 533 36.81 -26.17 12.48
CA GLN A 533 37.44 -27.20 11.65
C GLN A 533 38.69 -26.72 10.91
N HIS A 534 38.73 -25.46 10.46
CA HIS A 534 39.74 -25.01 9.50
C HIS A 534 41.17 -25.22 10.01
N LEU A 535 41.44 -24.81 11.26
CA LEU A 535 42.75 -24.97 11.88
C LEU A 535 43.18 -26.45 11.99
N GLY A 536 42.22 -27.33 12.31
CA GLY A 536 42.46 -28.77 12.38
C GLY A 536 42.76 -29.38 11.02
N VAL A 537 42.10 -28.91 9.96
CA VAL A 537 42.32 -29.41 8.59
C VAL A 537 43.69 -28.99 8.08
N ILE A 538 44.07 -27.70 8.16
CA ILE A 538 45.35 -27.22 7.60
C ILE A 538 46.58 -27.75 8.35
N SER A 539 46.43 -28.18 9.60
CA SER A 539 47.48 -28.81 10.39
C SER A 539 47.53 -30.34 10.26
N SER A 540 46.55 -30.94 9.57
CA SER A 540 46.50 -32.39 9.37
C SER A 540 47.53 -32.87 8.34
N THR A 541 47.98 -34.11 8.51
CA THR A 541 48.81 -34.81 7.52
C THR A 541 48.13 -34.89 6.15
N ASN A 542 46.79 -34.99 6.15
CA ASN A 542 46.00 -35.07 4.93
C ASN A 542 46.01 -33.77 4.11
N TYR A 543 46.15 -32.61 4.74
CA TYR A 543 46.33 -31.33 4.03
C TYR A 543 47.80 -31.08 3.67
N ILE A 544 48.73 -31.31 4.60
CA ILE A 544 50.16 -31.01 4.42
C ILE A 544 50.74 -31.73 3.19
N ASN A 545 50.39 -33.01 3.02
CA ASN A 545 50.91 -33.87 1.96
C ASN A 545 49.98 -33.95 0.72
N ALA A 546 48.84 -33.25 0.72
CA ALA A 546 47.90 -33.29 -0.41
C ALA A 546 48.46 -32.58 -1.63
N ASP A 547 47.90 -32.92 -2.80
CA ASP A 547 48.24 -32.23 -4.04
C ASP A 547 47.90 -30.74 -3.97
N ASP A 548 48.75 -29.88 -4.53
CA ASP A 548 48.62 -28.43 -4.44
C ASP A 548 47.27 -27.91 -4.97
N ASN A 549 46.72 -28.54 -6.01
CA ASN A 549 45.39 -28.18 -6.54
C ASN A 549 44.26 -28.49 -5.55
N LEU A 550 44.38 -29.56 -4.75
CA LEU A 550 43.36 -29.94 -3.76
C LEU A 550 43.45 -29.05 -2.52
N LYS A 551 44.67 -28.69 -2.10
CA LYS A 551 44.92 -27.67 -1.07
C LYS A 551 44.35 -26.32 -1.50
N ALA A 552 44.66 -25.87 -2.71
CA ALA A 552 44.13 -24.64 -3.27
C ALA A 552 42.59 -24.64 -3.37
N ASN A 553 41.97 -25.77 -3.72
CA ASN A 553 40.50 -25.89 -3.73
C ASN A 553 39.89 -25.72 -2.34
N TYR A 554 40.51 -26.33 -1.31
CA TYR A 554 40.08 -26.16 0.08
C TYR A 554 40.27 -24.71 0.55
N ASP A 555 41.43 -24.12 0.30
CA ASP A 555 41.73 -22.74 0.68
C ASP A 555 40.80 -21.74 -0.03
N ASN A 556 40.47 -21.98 -1.30
CA ASN A 556 39.50 -21.18 -2.05
C ASN A 556 38.08 -21.33 -1.49
N ALA A 557 37.66 -22.54 -1.08
CA ALA A 557 36.36 -22.73 -0.46
C ALA A 557 36.24 -21.97 0.88
N ILE A 558 37.31 -21.96 1.68
CA ILE A 558 37.42 -21.16 2.91
C ILE A 558 37.40 -19.67 2.59
N ALA A 559 38.21 -19.21 1.62
CA ALA A 559 38.29 -17.81 1.23
C ALA A 559 36.95 -17.27 0.70
N ASN A 560 36.23 -18.06 -0.11
CA ASN A 560 34.90 -17.70 -0.61
C ASN A 560 33.89 -17.60 0.54
N ALA A 561 33.89 -18.55 1.46
CA ALA A 561 33.00 -18.49 2.62
C ALA A 561 33.35 -17.32 3.55
N ALA A 562 34.63 -17.04 3.76
CA ALA A 562 35.12 -15.90 4.53
C ALA A 562 34.73 -14.57 3.88
N HIS A 563 34.81 -14.46 2.55
CA HIS A 563 34.34 -13.28 1.81
C HIS A 563 32.85 -13.04 2.05
N GLU A 564 32.00 -14.07 1.95
CA GLU A 564 30.56 -13.93 2.17
C GLU A 564 30.18 -13.66 3.64
N LEU A 565 31.02 -14.09 4.59
CA LEU A 565 30.91 -13.79 6.01
C LEU A 565 31.41 -12.37 6.38
N ASP A 566 32.27 -11.77 5.55
CA ASP A 566 32.81 -10.45 5.79
C ASP A 566 31.69 -9.42 5.91
N LYS A 567 31.71 -8.66 7.00
CA LYS A 567 30.61 -7.75 7.34
C LYS A 567 30.40 -6.66 6.31
N VAL A 568 31.43 -6.25 5.57
CA VAL A 568 31.38 -5.10 4.67
C VAL A 568 31.32 -5.52 3.21
N GLN A 569 32.15 -6.49 2.81
CA GLN A 569 32.36 -6.89 1.41
C GLN A 569 31.47 -8.04 0.95
N GLY A 570 30.95 -8.85 1.88
CA GLY A 570 30.13 -10.00 1.54
C GLY A 570 28.88 -9.65 0.74
N ASN A 571 28.49 -10.53 -0.19
CA ASN A 571 27.36 -10.32 -1.06
C ASN A 571 26.03 -10.67 -0.36
N ALA A 572 24.93 -10.20 -0.94
CA ALA A 572 23.59 -10.54 -0.48
C ALA A 572 23.18 -11.92 -1.02
N ILE A 573 23.55 -12.98 -0.29
CA ILE A 573 23.20 -14.37 -0.64
C ILE A 573 21.95 -14.85 0.08
N ALA A 574 21.30 -15.89 -0.47
CA ALA A 574 20.17 -16.58 0.10
C ALA A 574 20.61 -17.70 1.08
N LYS A 575 19.65 -18.17 1.91
CA LYS A 575 19.90 -19.26 2.88
C LYS A 575 20.54 -20.51 2.23
N ALA A 576 20.03 -20.91 1.06
CA ALA A 576 20.52 -22.09 0.36
C ALA A 576 21.97 -21.92 -0.10
N GLU A 577 22.36 -20.71 -0.51
CA GLU A 577 23.73 -20.40 -0.91
C GLU A 577 24.67 -20.42 0.31
N ALA A 578 24.24 -19.92 1.47
CA ALA A 578 24.99 -20.03 2.71
C ALA A 578 25.19 -21.51 3.13
N GLU A 579 24.15 -22.34 3.03
CA GLU A 579 24.26 -23.78 3.26
C GLU A 579 25.23 -24.46 2.28
N GLN A 580 25.23 -24.01 1.01
CA GLN A 580 26.15 -24.51 -0.01
C GLN A 580 27.61 -24.11 0.26
N LEU A 581 27.87 -22.92 0.79
CA LEU A 581 29.24 -22.51 1.19
C LEU A 581 29.84 -23.49 2.20
N LYS A 582 29.06 -23.84 3.25
CA LYS A 582 29.49 -24.85 4.22
C LYS A 582 29.75 -26.20 3.56
N GLN A 583 28.85 -26.65 2.69
CA GLN A 583 29.01 -27.93 2.01
C GLN A 583 30.25 -27.95 1.10
N ASN A 584 30.54 -26.87 0.37
CA ASN A 584 31.73 -26.77 -0.47
C ASN A 584 33.02 -26.91 0.33
N ILE A 585 33.09 -26.38 1.55
CA ILE A 585 34.24 -26.55 2.45
C ILE A 585 34.37 -28.02 2.87
N ILE A 586 33.27 -28.67 3.25
CA ILE A 586 33.25 -30.10 3.63
C ILE A 586 33.73 -30.97 2.47
N ASP A 587 33.22 -30.73 1.26
CA ASP A 587 33.56 -31.51 0.08
C ASP A 587 35.04 -31.34 -0.29
N ALA A 588 35.56 -30.11 -0.22
CA ALA A 588 36.97 -29.83 -0.48
C ALA A 588 37.89 -30.44 0.60
N GLN A 589 37.47 -30.45 1.88
CA GLN A 589 38.19 -31.13 2.96
C GLN A 589 38.28 -32.63 2.72
N ASN A 590 37.16 -33.27 2.35
CA ASN A 590 37.11 -34.71 2.09
C ASN A 590 37.90 -35.11 0.83
N ALA A 591 38.11 -34.18 -0.11
CA ALA A 591 38.88 -34.42 -1.32
C ALA A 591 40.41 -34.40 -1.10
N LEU A 592 40.90 -33.90 0.04
CA LEU A 592 42.33 -33.90 0.37
C LEU A 592 42.87 -35.34 0.39
N ASN A 593 44.04 -35.55 -0.22
CA ASN A 593 44.64 -36.87 -0.45
C ASN A 593 46.03 -37.03 0.18
N GLY A 594 46.42 -36.15 1.10
CA GLY A 594 47.78 -36.14 1.65
C GLY A 594 48.15 -37.40 2.44
N ASP A 595 47.20 -38.02 3.14
CA ASP A 595 47.46 -39.28 3.85
C ASP A 595 47.79 -40.40 2.85
N GLN A 596 47.08 -40.44 1.72
CA GLN A 596 47.34 -41.39 0.64
C GLN A 596 48.68 -41.11 -0.05
N ASN A 597 49.00 -39.83 -0.28
CA ASN A 597 50.29 -39.44 -0.88
C ASN A 597 51.47 -39.82 0.01
N LEU A 598 51.37 -39.59 1.32
CA LEU A 598 52.40 -39.99 2.29
C LEU A 598 52.57 -41.52 2.34
N ALA A 599 51.46 -42.27 2.37
CA ALA A 599 51.50 -43.74 2.32
C ALA A 599 52.19 -44.25 1.04
N ASN A 600 51.79 -43.73 -0.13
CA ASN A 600 52.39 -44.10 -1.41
C ASN A 600 53.90 -43.76 -1.47
N ALA A 601 54.32 -42.62 -0.90
CA ALA A 601 55.72 -42.24 -0.83
C ALA A 601 56.53 -43.20 0.06
N LYS A 602 56.00 -43.56 1.24
CA LYS A 602 56.62 -44.55 2.15
C LYS A 602 56.78 -45.91 1.48
N ASP A 603 55.75 -46.40 0.80
CA ASP A 603 55.80 -47.69 0.11
C ASP A 603 56.87 -47.69 -1.00
N LYS A 604 56.93 -46.62 -1.80
CA LYS A 604 57.98 -46.46 -2.83
C LYS A 604 59.38 -46.37 -2.24
N ALA A 605 59.55 -45.63 -1.15
CA ALA A 605 60.84 -45.48 -0.48
C ALA A 605 61.31 -46.80 0.16
N ASN A 606 60.42 -47.52 0.83
CA ASN A 606 60.74 -48.84 1.39
C ASN A 606 61.14 -49.83 0.28
N ALA A 607 60.42 -49.83 -0.85
CA ALA A 607 60.78 -50.63 -2.02
C ALA A 607 62.14 -50.23 -2.63
N PHE A 608 62.47 -48.93 -2.64
CA PHE A 608 63.76 -48.44 -3.13
C PHE A 608 64.91 -48.82 -2.20
N VAL A 609 64.76 -48.66 -0.89
CA VAL A 609 65.77 -49.08 0.11
C VAL A 609 66.08 -50.57 -0.03
N ASN A 610 65.07 -51.41 -0.31
CA ASN A 610 65.27 -52.85 -0.57
C ASN A 610 66.12 -53.14 -1.81
N SER A 611 66.23 -52.20 -2.76
CA SER A 611 67.02 -52.36 -3.99
C SER A 611 68.48 -51.93 -3.85
N LEU A 612 68.85 -51.28 -2.73
CA LEU A 612 70.21 -50.85 -2.43
C LEU A 612 71.05 -52.04 -1.96
N ASN A 613 72.09 -52.40 -2.72
CA ASN A 613 72.87 -53.63 -2.53
C ASN A 613 74.12 -53.47 -1.64
N GLY A 614 74.56 -52.24 -1.41
CA GLY A 614 75.69 -51.89 -0.56
C GLY A 614 75.35 -51.90 0.93
N LEU A 615 74.10 -51.60 1.29
CA LEU A 615 73.63 -51.61 2.66
C LEU A 615 73.52 -53.04 3.22
N ASN A 616 73.85 -53.22 4.49
CA ASN A 616 73.57 -54.47 5.20
C ASN A 616 72.15 -54.48 5.78
N GLN A 617 71.70 -55.65 6.25
CA GLN A 617 70.32 -55.83 6.74
C GLN A 617 69.96 -54.89 7.90
N GLN A 618 70.90 -54.64 8.84
CA GLN A 618 70.63 -53.78 9.99
C GLN A 618 70.43 -52.32 9.57
N GLN A 619 71.22 -51.83 8.60
CA GLN A 619 71.07 -50.50 8.03
C GLN A 619 69.76 -50.36 7.24
N GLN A 620 69.37 -51.39 6.47
CA GLN A 620 68.08 -51.42 5.76
C GLN A 620 66.88 -51.38 6.73
N ASP A 621 66.92 -52.13 7.83
CA ASP A 621 65.85 -52.14 8.84
C ASP A 621 65.70 -50.76 9.52
N LEU A 622 66.82 -50.09 9.81
CA LEU A 622 66.81 -48.72 10.34
C LEU A 622 66.24 -47.72 9.34
N ALA A 623 66.55 -47.87 8.05
CA ALA A 623 66.00 -47.04 6.99
C ALA A 623 64.48 -47.23 6.84
N HIS A 624 63.96 -48.46 6.88
CA HIS A 624 62.50 -48.70 6.87
C HIS A 624 61.80 -48.09 8.09
N LYS A 625 62.43 -48.17 9.27
CA LYS A 625 61.89 -47.58 10.49
C LYS A 625 61.85 -46.05 10.39
N ALA A 626 62.87 -45.42 9.82
CA ALA A 626 62.89 -44.00 9.55
C ALA A 626 61.79 -43.60 8.55
N ILE A 627 61.65 -44.34 7.43
CA ILE A 627 60.60 -44.09 6.41
C ILE A 627 59.20 -44.22 7.03
N ASN A 628 58.94 -45.25 7.84
CA ASN A 628 57.63 -45.44 8.45
C ASN A 628 57.28 -44.32 9.46
N ASN A 629 58.27 -43.73 10.12
CA ASN A 629 58.09 -42.63 11.07
C ASN A 629 58.04 -41.24 10.42
N ALA A 630 58.32 -41.12 9.12
CA ALA A 630 58.27 -39.86 8.40
C ALA A 630 56.87 -39.23 8.44
N GLY A 631 56.79 -37.94 8.75
CA GLY A 631 55.53 -37.19 8.84
C GLY A 631 55.12 -36.56 7.51
N THR A 632 56.08 -36.35 6.62
CA THR A 632 55.86 -35.72 5.32
C THR A 632 56.49 -36.50 4.16
N VAL A 633 55.99 -36.25 2.94
CA VAL A 633 56.59 -36.80 1.71
C VAL A 633 58.03 -36.28 1.53
N SER A 634 58.34 -35.08 2.02
CA SER A 634 59.70 -34.51 2.02
C SER A 634 60.63 -35.31 2.94
N ASP A 635 60.20 -35.60 4.18
CA ASP A 635 60.98 -36.40 5.13
C ASP A 635 61.35 -37.77 4.53
N VAL A 636 60.39 -38.41 3.84
CA VAL A 636 60.62 -39.70 3.14
C VAL A 636 61.70 -39.56 2.07
N THR A 637 61.69 -38.45 1.31
CA THR A 637 62.66 -38.19 0.25
C THR A 637 64.06 -37.94 0.80
N ASP A 638 64.17 -37.17 1.89
CA ASP A 638 65.46 -36.93 2.55
C ASP A 638 66.07 -38.20 3.13
N ILE A 639 65.24 -39.09 3.71
CA ILE A 639 65.70 -40.40 4.18
C ILE A 639 66.23 -41.23 3.02
N VAL A 640 65.52 -41.28 1.88
CA VAL A 640 65.97 -42.01 0.68
C VAL A 640 67.31 -41.48 0.18
N ASN A 641 67.49 -40.17 0.07
CA ASN A 641 68.75 -39.57 -0.38
C ASN A 641 69.93 -39.95 0.55
N ASN A 642 69.73 -39.88 1.86
CA ASN A 642 70.75 -40.30 2.82
C ASN A 642 71.10 -41.80 2.69
N GLN A 643 70.13 -42.66 2.34
CA GLN A 643 70.41 -44.08 2.10
C GLN A 643 71.17 -44.33 0.80
N ILE A 644 71.01 -43.48 -0.23
CA ILE A 644 71.83 -43.54 -1.45
C ILE A 644 73.30 -43.26 -1.09
N ASP A 645 73.57 -42.16 -0.38
CA ASP A 645 74.93 -41.79 0.01
C ASP A 645 75.59 -42.87 0.89
N LEU A 646 74.82 -43.49 1.81
CA LEU A 646 75.30 -44.60 2.63
C LEU A 646 75.56 -45.87 1.81
N ASN A 647 74.70 -46.19 0.85
CA ASN A 647 74.89 -47.33 -0.04
C ASN A 647 76.22 -47.22 -0.79
N ASP A 648 76.49 -46.07 -1.40
CA ASP A 648 77.68 -45.85 -2.22
C ASP A 648 78.98 -45.93 -1.38
N ALA A 649 78.97 -45.35 -0.18
CA ALA A 649 80.09 -45.45 0.75
C ALA A 649 80.32 -46.91 1.20
N MET A 650 79.26 -47.65 1.50
CA MET A 650 79.34 -49.06 1.90
C MET A 650 79.82 -49.97 0.77
N GLU A 651 79.41 -49.73 -0.49
CA GLU A 651 79.95 -50.45 -1.65
C GLU A 651 81.45 -50.20 -1.82
N THR A 652 81.90 -48.95 -1.61
CA THR A 652 83.32 -48.59 -1.67
C THR A 652 84.12 -49.26 -0.55
N LEU A 653 83.61 -49.27 0.69
CA LEU A 653 84.24 -49.95 1.82
C LEU A 653 84.32 -51.46 1.58
N LYS A 654 83.28 -52.05 0.99
CA LYS A 654 83.24 -53.47 0.62
C LYS A 654 84.28 -53.80 -0.44
N HIS A 655 84.37 -53.00 -1.49
CA HIS A 655 85.39 -53.16 -2.53
C HIS A 655 86.81 -53.08 -1.96
N LEU A 656 87.06 -52.15 -1.04
CA LEU A 656 88.36 -51.98 -0.38
C LEU A 656 88.77 -53.21 0.43
N VAL A 657 87.82 -53.79 1.18
CA VAL A 657 88.04 -54.99 1.99
C VAL A 657 88.20 -56.25 1.14
N ASP A 658 87.39 -56.40 0.09
CA ASP A 658 87.37 -57.61 -0.74
C ASP A 658 88.56 -57.66 -1.71
N ASN A 659 89.10 -56.51 -2.15
CA ASN A 659 90.11 -56.45 -3.21
C ASN A 659 91.44 -55.78 -2.77
N GLU A 660 91.40 -54.53 -2.31
CA GLU A 660 92.63 -53.74 -2.10
C GLU A 660 93.46 -54.21 -0.90
N ILE A 661 92.80 -54.54 0.21
CA ILE A 661 93.46 -55.06 1.41
C ILE A 661 94.19 -56.40 1.13
N PRO A 662 93.54 -57.45 0.58
CA PRO A 662 94.22 -58.70 0.25
C PRO A 662 95.39 -58.54 -0.74
N ASN A 663 95.28 -57.60 -1.69
CA ASN A 663 96.35 -57.32 -2.65
C ASN A 663 97.58 -56.69 -1.97
N ALA A 664 97.39 -55.75 -1.05
CA ALA A 664 98.48 -55.12 -0.31
C ALA A 664 99.28 -56.12 0.55
N GLU A 665 98.60 -57.09 1.18
CA GLU A 665 99.22 -58.14 2.02
C GLU A 665 100.21 -59.03 1.26
N GLN A 666 100.07 -59.16 -0.07
CA GLN A 666 100.96 -59.98 -0.90
C GLN A 666 102.25 -59.29 -1.35
N THR A 667 102.39 -57.98 -1.10
CA THR A 667 103.53 -57.19 -1.61
C THR A 667 104.79 -57.37 -0.76
N VAL A 668 105.97 -57.20 -1.37
CA VAL A 668 107.26 -57.14 -0.65
C VAL A 668 107.25 -56.01 0.39
N ASN A 669 106.53 -54.92 0.05
CA ASN A 669 106.39 -53.77 0.91
C ASN A 669 105.64 -54.09 2.21
N TYR A 670 104.62 -54.98 2.20
CA TYR A 670 104.03 -55.54 3.43
C TYR A 670 104.96 -56.56 4.09
N GLN A 671 105.48 -57.54 3.34
CA GLN A 671 106.24 -58.66 3.91
C GLN A 671 107.47 -58.22 4.72
N ASN A 672 108.22 -57.23 4.22
CA ASN A 672 109.42 -56.69 4.87
C ASN A 672 109.12 -55.47 5.77
N ALA A 673 107.87 -54.99 5.85
CA ALA A 673 107.50 -53.85 6.69
C ALA A 673 107.78 -54.12 8.17
N ASP A 674 107.99 -53.06 8.93
CA ASP A 674 108.10 -53.16 10.39
C ASP A 674 106.74 -53.48 11.06
N ASP A 675 106.82 -53.86 12.32
CA ASP A 675 105.67 -54.35 13.08
C ASP A 675 104.64 -53.24 13.33
N ASN A 676 105.05 -51.97 13.42
CA ASN A 676 104.12 -50.85 13.59
C ASN A 676 103.33 -50.58 12.31
N ALA A 677 104.01 -50.57 11.15
CA ALA A 677 103.36 -50.40 9.86
C ALA A 677 102.38 -51.54 9.57
N LYS A 678 102.73 -52.79 9.91
CA LYS A 678 101.83 -53.95 9.82
C LYS A 678 100.64 -53.86 10.77
N THR A 679 100.87 -53.50 12.03
CA THR A 679 99.81 -53.37 13.03
C THR A 679 98.79 -52.31 12.63
N ASN A 680 99.25 -51.14 12.15
CA ASN A 680 98.37 -50.07 11.69
C ASN A 680 97.50 -50.51 10.48
N PHE A 681 98.08 -51.27 9.56
CA PHE A 681 97.35 -51.86 8.43
C PHE A 681 96.31 -52.89 8.90
N ASP A 682 96.68 -53.78 9.82
CA ASP A 682 95.77 -54.80 10.36
C ASP A 682 94.64 -54.18 11.20
N ASP A 683 94.91 -53.10 11.94
CA ASP A 683 93.91 -52.34 12.69
C ASP A 683 92.93 -51.61 11.75
N ALA A 684 93.43 -50.99 10.69
CA ALA A 684 92.60 -50.38 9.66
C ALA A 684 91.70 -51.41 8.96
N LYS A 685 92.25 -52.60 8.64
CA LYS A 685 91.50 -53.75 8.12
C LYS A 685 90.39 -54.20 9.07
N ARG A 686 90.68 -54.27 10.37
CA ARG A 686 89.69 -54.65 11.39
C ARG A 686 88.58 -53.60 11.52
N LEU A 687 88.91 -52.31 11.48
CA LEU A 687 87.94 -51.22 11.52
C LEU A 687 86.99 -51.29 10.30
N ALA A 688 87.54 -51.44 9.10
CA ALA A 688 86.76 -51.58 7.87
C ALA A 688 85.81 -52.80 7.92
N ASN A 689 86.29 -53.96 8.37
CA ASN A 689 85.46 -55.16 8.55
C ASN A 689 84.37 -54.98 9.62
N THR A 690 84.66 -54.24 10.70
CA THR A 690 83.68 -53.98 11.76
C THR A 690 82.53 -53.12 11.23
N LEU A 691 82.85 -52.05 10.49
CA LEU A 691 81.84 -51.14 9.95
C LEU A 691 80.96 -51.81 8.89
N LEU A 692 81.52 -52.65 8.02
CA LEU A 692 80.75 -53.44 7.05
C LEU A 692 79.63 -54.28 7.68
N ASN A 693 79.85 -54.77 8.90
CA ASN A 693 78.94 -55.67 9.62
C ASN A 693 78.17 -54.96 10.76
N SER A 694 78.26 -53.64 10.87
CA SER A 694 77.60 -52.85 11.93
C SER A 694 76.32 -52.19 11.45
N ASP A 695 75.53 -51.67 12.38
CA ASP A 695 74.35 -50.85 12.11
C ASP A 695 74.66 -49.36 11.87
N ASN A 696 75.94 -48.99 11.70
CA ASN A 696 76.33 -47.59 11.56
C ASN A 696 75.76 -46.99 10.25
N THR A 697 74.93 -45.95 10.36
CA THR A 697 74.31 -45.26 9.23
C THR A 697 74.99 -43.93 8.87
N ASN A 698 76.09 -43.58 9.55
CA ASN A 698 76.84 -42.36 9.30
C ASN A 698 77.86 -42.55 8.16
N VAL A 699 77.53 -41.99 7.00
CA VAL A 699 78.37 -41.98 5.79
C VAL A 699 79.79 -41.50 6.07
N ASN A 700 79.97 -40.52 6.96
CA ASN A 700 81.30 -39.97 7.26
C ASN A 700 82.19 -40.96 8.02
N ASP A 701 81.60 -41.80 8.89
CA ASP A 701 82.35 -42.81 9.62
C ASP A 701 82.85 -43.91 8.66
N ILE A 702 82.01 -44.30 7.70
CA ILE A 702 82.36 -45.25 6.63
C ILE A 702 83.49 -44.70 5.75
N ASN A 703 83.34 -43.44 5.29
CA ASN A 703 84.38 -42.78 4.49
C ASN A 703 85.70 -42.59 5.27
N GLY A 704 85.63 -42.29 6.57
CA GLY A 704 86.81 -42.19 7.43
C GLY A 704 87.58 -43.52 7.53
N ALA A 705 86.87 -44.64 7.60
CA ALA A 705 87.51 -45.96 7.61
C ALA A 705 88.12 -46.34 6.25
N ILE A 706 87.45 -46.01 5.13
CA ILE A 706 88.02 -46.15 3.78
C ILE A 706 89.35 -45.42 3.68
N GLN A 707 89.38 -44.16 4.14
CA GLN A 707 90.59 -43.35 4.11
C GLN A 707 91.70 -43.94 5.00
N THR A 708 91.35 -44.36 6.22
CA THR A 708 92.30 -44.96 7.17
C THR A 708 93.00 -46.21 6.59
N VAL A 709 92.25 -47.06 5.88
CA VAL A 709 92.82 -48.25 5.20
C VAL A 709 93.76 -47.85 4.06
N ASN A 710 93.34 -46.90 3.20
CA ASN A 710 94.18 -46.43 2.10
C ASN A 710 95.50 -45.82 2.60
N ASP A 711 95.43 -45.02 3.66
CA ASP A 711 96.62 -44.44 4.30
C ASP A 711 97.52 -45.53 4.88
N ALA A 712 96.95 -46.57 5.50
CA ALA A 712 97.73 -47.67 6.06
C ALA A 712 98.42 -48.52 4.98
N ILE A 713 97.79 -48.73 3.81
CA ILE A 713 98.43 -49.36 2.64
C ILE A 713 99.63 -48.54 2.17
N HIS A 714 99.46 -47.22 2.04
CA HIS A 714 100.52 -46.32 1.56
C HIS A 714 101.73 -46.26 2.50
N ASN A 715 101.52 -46.44 3.80
CA ASN A 715 102.57 -46.30 4.82
C ASN A 715 103.40 -47.57 5.09
N LEU A 716 103.20 -48.65 4.33
CA LEU A 716 104.07 -49.85 4.39
C LEU A 716 105.49 -49.51 3.92
N ASN A 717 106.52 -50.00 4.64
CA ASN A 717 107.91 -49.58 4.46
C ASN A 717 108.91 -50.72 4.19
N GLY A 718 108.43 -51.89 3.78
CA GLY A 718 109.25 -53.07 3.60
C GLY A 718 110.31 -52.97 2.51
N ASP A 719 110.05 -52.23 1.43
CA ASP A 719 111.02 -52.06 0.34
C ASP A 719 112.25 -51.26 0.80
N GLN A 720 112.03 -50.17 1.55
CA GLN A 720 113.10 -49.35 2.11
C GLN A 720 113.98 -50.15 3.08
N ARG A 721 113.36 -50.94 3.96
CA ARG A 721 114.10 -51.74 4.96
C ARG A 721 114.99 -52.80 4.32
N LEU A 722 114.56 -53.42 3.22
CA LEU A 722 115.36 -54.39 2.48
C LEU A 722 116.63 -53.78 1.89
N GLN A 723 116.53 -52.56 1.37
CA GLN A 723 117.66 -51.84 0.80
C GLN A 723 118.71 -51.49 1.88
N ASP A 724 118.26 -50.96 3.01
CA ASP A 724 119.15 -50.60 4.14
C ASP A 724 119.95 -51.80 4.68
N ALA A 725 119.36 -53.01 4.69
CA ALA A 725 120.05 -54.22 5.12
C ALA A 725 121.19 -54.61 4.18
N LYS A 726 120.97 -54.51 2.85
CA LYS A 726 121.99 -54.84 1.83
C LYS A 726 123.22 -53.97 1.97
N ASP A 727 123.03 -52.67 2.15
CA ASP A 727 124.13 -51.70 2.21
C ASP A 727 125.04 -51.95 3.44
N LYS A 728 124.44 -52.25 4.60
CA LYS A 728 125.18 -52.59 5.83
C LYS A 728 126.02 -53.87 5.68
N ALA A 729 125.49 -54.89 5.02
CA ALA A 729 126.18 -56.15 4.84
C ALA A 729 127.41 -56.00 3.91
N ILE A 730 127.31 -55.20 2.85
CA ILE A 730 128.43 -54.93 1.93
C ILE A 730 129.57 -54.19 2.64
N GLN A 731 129.25 -53.21 3.50
CA GLN A 731 130.27 -52.54 4.32
C GLN A 731 131.05 -53.52 5.20
N SER A 732 130.36 -54.49 5.82
CA SER A 732 131.01 -55.49 6.68
C SER A 732 132.04 -56.34 5.93
N ILE A 733 131.75 -56.77 4.69
CA ILE A 733 132.66 -57.59 3.89
C ILE A 733 133.92 -56.81 3.50
N ASN A 734 133.76 -55.55 3.08
CA ASN A 734 134.89 -54.69 2.74
C ASN A 734 135.82 -54.46 3.94
N GLN A 735 135.26 -54.34 5.15
CA GLN A 735 136.05 -54.18 6.38
C GLN A 735 136.89 -55.44 6.68
N ALA A 736 136.33 -56.64 6.52
CA ALA A 736 137.03 -57.89 6.74
C ALA A 736 138.23 -58.06 5.78
N LEU A 737 138.05 -57.72 4.50
CA LEU A 737 139.13 -57.73 3.50
C LEU A 737 140.30 -56.82 3.91
N ALA A 738 140.01 -55.58 4.27
CA ALA A 738 141.03 -54.59 4.63
C ALA A 738 141.88 -55.04 5.83
N ASN A 739 141.27 -55.66 6.84
CA ASN A 739 141.98 -56.19 7.99
C ASN A 739 142.93 -57.32 7.58
N LYS A 740 142.48 -58.24 6.71
CA LYS A 740 143.28 -59.39 6.34
C LYS A 740 144.52 -59.04 5.51
N LEU A 741 144.40 -58.05 4.61
CA LEU A 741 145.54 -57.58 3.81
C LEU A 741 146.65 -56.97 4.68
N LYS A 742 146.32 -56.30 5.79
CA LYS A 742 147.31 -55.80 6.76
C LYS A 742 148.06 -56.93 7.47
N GLU A 743 147.35 -58.00 7.84
CA GLU A 743 147.93 -59.14 8.55
C GLU A 743 148.99 -59.86 7.71
N ILE A 744 148.70 -60.05 6.41
CA ILE A 744 149.62 -60.67 5.45
C ILE A 744 150.90 -59.84 5.30
N GLU A 745 150.78 -58.50 5.27
CA GLU A 745 151.93 -57.61 5.11
C GLU A 745 152.92 -57.66 6.27
N ALA A 746 152.43 -57.86 7.49
CA ALA A 746 153.23 -57.90 8.71
C ALA A 746 154.01 -59.22 8.93
N SER A 747 153.74 -60.26 8.12
CA SER A 747 154.38 -61.57 8.27
C SER A 747 155.90 -61.52 8.01
N ASN A 748 156.66 -62.44 8.60
CA ASN A 748 158.09 -62.61 8.35
C ASN A 748 158.34 -63.53 7.13
N ALA A 749 157.56 -63.31 6.09
CA ALA A 749 157.61 -64.02 4.81
C ALA A 749 158.40 -63.23 3.77
N THR A 750 158.75 -63.88 2.66
CA THR A 750 159.34 -63.18 1.51
C THR A 750 158.28 -62.28 0.85
N ASP A 751 158.71 -61.21 0.18
CA ASP A 751 157.78 -60.29 -0.49
C ASP A 751 156.90 -61.00 -1.54
N GLN A 752 157.43 -62.04 -2.19
CA GLN A 752 156.69 -62.84 -3.17
C GLN A 752 155.56 -63.65 -2.52
N ASP A 753 155.81 -64.26 -1.37
CA ASP A 753 154.80 -65.06 -0.66
C ASP A 753 153.69 -64.19 -0.06
N LYS A 754 154.02 -62.95 0.37
CA LYS A 754 153.02 -61.97 0.81
C LYS A 754 152.08 -61.57 -0.33
N LEU A 755 152.61 -61.35 -1.53
CA LEU A 755 151.82 -60.92 -2.69
C LEU A 755 150.77 -61.96 -3.10
N ILE A 756 151.12 -63.25 -3.09
CA ILE A 756 150.20 -64.35 -3.45
C ILE A 756 149.02 -64.40 -2.48
N ALA A 757 149.27 -64.23 -1.18
CA ALA A 757 148.22 -64.26 -0.17
C ALA A 757 147.27 -63.05 -0.29
N LYS A 758 147.74 -61.86 -0.64
CA LYS A 758 146.89 -60.66 -0.81
C LYS A 758 145.86 -60.82 -1.93
N ASN A 759 146.28 -61.26 -3.12
CA ASN A 759 145.38 -61.41 -4.27
C ASN A 759 144.22 -62.37 -4.00
N LYS A 760 144.49 -63.47 -3.29
CA LYS A 760 143.46 -64.46 -2.95
C LYS A 760 142.38 -63.90 -2.00
N ALA A 761 142.75 -63.00 -1.09
CA ALA A 761 141.78 -62.36 -0.20
C ALA A 761 140.85 -61.40 -0.96
N GLU A 762 141.39 -60.63 -1.92
CA GLU A 762 140.62 -59.65 -2.71
C GLU A 762 139.58 -60.30 -3.62
N GLU A 763 139.92 -61.40 -4.30
CA GLU A 763 138.96 -62.12 -5.18
C GLU A 763 137.74 -62.66 -4.41
N LEU A 764 137.96 -63.17 -3.20
CA LEU A 764 136.91 -63.74 -2.35
C LEU A 764 135.87 -62.69 -1.92
N ALA A 765 136.30 -61.49 -1.54
CA ALA A 765 135.41 -60.42 -1.08
C ALA A 765 134.41 -59.96 -2.17
N ASN A 766 134.87 -59.84 -3.41
CA ASN A 766 134.03 -59.38 -4.54
C ASN A 766 132.87 -60.34 -4.84
N SER A 767 133.07 -61.65 -4.70
CA SER A 767 132.02 -62.65 -4.92
C SER A 767 130.88 -62.54 -3.90
N ILE A 768 131.22 -62.29 -2.63
CA ILE A 768 130.25 -62.21 -1.54
C ILE A 768 129.34 -60.98 -1.68
N ILE A 769 129.91 -59.82 -2.04
CA ILE A 769 129.17 -58.56 -2.23
C ILE A 769 128.06 -58.73 -3.30
N ASN A 770 128.32 -59.45 -4.38
CA ASN A 770 127.32 -59.71 -5.41
C ASN A 770 126.14 -60.56 -4.91
N ASN A 771 126.38 -61.50 -4.00
CA ASN A 771 125.31 -62.32 -3.44
C ASN A 771 124.43 -61.53 -2.46
N ILE A 772 124.99 -60.56 -1.73
CA ILE A 772 124.23 -59.66 -0.86
C ILE A 772 123.22 -58.84 -1.69
N ASN A 773 123.64 -58.29 -2.82
CA ASN A 773 122.78 -57.46 -3.68
C ASN A 773 121.56 -58.22 -4.24
N LYS A 774 121.66 -59.54 -4.44
CA LYS A 774 120.58 -60.39 -4.99
C LYS A 774 119.56 -60.85 -3.94
N ALA A 775 119.81 -60.64 -2.65
CA ALA A 775 118.89 -61.08 -1.61
C ALA A 775 117.54 -60.33 -1.69
N THR A 776 116.42 -61.03 -1.52
CA THR A 776 115.06 -60.46 -1.57
C THR A 776 114.41 -60.32 -0.19
N SER A 777 115.13 -60.65 0.88
CA SER A 777 114.69 -60.49 2.26
C SER A 777 115.84 -60.08 3.18
N ASN A 778 115.51 -59.41 4.27
CA ASN A 778 116.47 -59.01 5.31
C ASN A 778 117.23 -60.22 5.88
N GLN A 779 116.57 -61.37 6.00
CA GLN A 779 117.18 -62.61 6.50
C GLN A 779 118.20 -63.18 5.51
N ALA A 780 117.91 -63.16 4.21
CA ALA A 780 118.83 -63.64 3.18
C ALA A 780 120.11 -62.79 3.11
N VAL A 781 119.99 -61.46 3.29
CA VAL A 781 121.15 -60.54 3.38
C VAL A 781 122.08 -60.92 4.52
N SER A 782 121.54 -61.14 5.72
CA SER A 782 122.32 -61.47 6.93
C SER A 782 123.09 -62.80 6.81
N GLN A 783 122.52 -63.79 6.13
CA GLN A 783 123.16 -65.10 5.94
C GLN A 783 124.40 -65.02 5.04
N VAL A 784 124.30 -64.29 3.93
CA VAL A 784 125.42 -64.12 2.99
C VAL A 784 126.57 -63.35 3.65
N GLN A 785 126.26 -62.30 4.44
CA GLN A 785 127.27 -61.52 5.18
C GLN A 785 128.11 -62.40 6.12
N THR A 786 127.44 -63.25 6.91
CA THR A 786 128.08 -64.03 7.98
C THR A 786 129.04 -65.08 7.41
N ALA A 787 128.60 -65.82 6.39
CA ALA A 787 129.44 -66.82 5.73
C ALA A 787 130.64 -66.17 5.02
N GLY A 788 130.45 -64.98 4.43
CA GLY A 788 131.49 -64.28 3.69
C GLY A 788 132.66 -63.80 4.54
N ASN A 789 132.40 -63.21 5.70
CA ASN A 789 133.45 -62.72 6.61
C ASN A 789 134.41 -63.85 7.03
N HIS A 790 133.87 -65.03 7.34
CA HIS A 790 134.67 -66.16 7.79
C HIS A 790 135.64 -66.67 6.72
N ALA A 791 135.25 -66.62 5.44
CA ALA A 791 136.08 -67.11 4.34
C ALA A 791 137.31 -66.22 4.07
N ILE A 792 137.20 -64.90 4.26
CA ILE A 792 138.33 -63.96 4.11
C ILE A 792 139.37 -64.16 5.22
N GLU A 793 138.95 -64.56 6.42
CA GLU A 793 139.81 -64.65 7.60
C GLU A 793 140.92 -65.73 7.51
N GLN A 794 140.82 -66.70 6.60
CA GLN A 794 141.65 -67.92 6.58
C GLN A 794 142.95 -67.85 5.73
N VAL A 795 143.34 -66.68 5.21
CA VAL A 795 144.46 -66.54 4.24
C VAL A 795 145.80 -66.12 4.90
N HIS A 796 146.96 -66.79 4.66
CA HIS A 796 148.27 -66.48 5.30
C HIS A 796 149.50 -66.66 4.36
N ALA A 797 150.69 -66.10 4.70
CA ALA A 797 151.95 -66.14 3.92
C ALA A 797 153.05 -67.06 4.52
N ASN A 798 154.03 -67.52 3.72
CA ASN A 798 155.05 -68.53 4.10
C ASN A 798 156.41 -67.94 4.57
N GLU A 799 156.91 -68.34 5.75
CA GLU A 799 158.04 -67.68 6.43
C GLU A 799 159.37 -68.47 6.44
N ILE A 800 159.39 -69.72 6.00
CA ILE A 800 160.59 -70.60 6.09
C ILE A 800 161.83 -70.06 5.35
N PRO A 801 161.73 -69.52 4.11
CA PRO A 801 162.92 -69.12 3.35
C PRO A 801 163.74 -68.02 4.02
N LYS A 802 163.09 -67.08 4.72
CA LYS A 802 163.77 -65.96 5.38
C LYS A 802 164.59 -66.40 6.60
N ALA A 803 164.10 -67.40 7.35
CA ALA A 803 164.74 -67.90 8.55
C ALA A 803 166.12 -68.55 8.27
N LYS A 804 166.30 -69.21 7.12
CA LYS A 804 167.59 -69.84 6.74
C LYS A 804 168.72 -68.82 6.55
N ILE A 805 168.38 -67.70 5.92
CA ILE A 805 169.34 -66.64 5.59
C ILE A 805 169.91 -66.03 6.88
N ASP A 806 169.08 -65.83 7.89
CA ASP A 806 169.49 -65.18 9.14
C ASP A 806 170.39 -66.09 9.99
N ALA A 807 170.16 -67.40 9.98
CA ALA A 807 170.94 -68.37 10.76
C ALA A 807 172.40 -68.53 10.30
N ASN A 808 172.66 -68.60 8.98
CA ASN A 808 174.02 -68.69 8.43
C ASN A 808 174.90 -67.50 8.82
N LYS A 809 174.30 -66.31 8.88
CA LYS A 809 175.00 -65.07 9.24
C LYS A 809 175.49 -65.04 10.69
N ASP A 810 174.79 -65.75 11.58
CA ASP A 810 175.06 -65.77 13.01
C ASP A 810 176.21 -66.72 13.37
N VAL A 811 176.31 -67.85 12.67
CA VAL A 811 177.40 -68.84 12.85
C VAL A 811 178.75 -68.34 12.32
N ASP A 812 178.76 -67.58 11.22
CA ASP A 812 179.97 -66.92 10.70
C ASP A 812 180.66 -66.04 11.75
N LYS A 813 179.85 -65.38 12.58
CA LYS A 813 180.32 -64.41 13.58
C LYS A 813 181.02 -65.09 14.76
N GLN A 814 180.53 -66.27 15.18
CA GLN A 814 181.09 -67.02 16.30
C GLN A 814 182.46 -67.62 15.96
N VAL A 815 182.63 -68.09 14.72
CA VAL A 815 183.89 -68.69 14.26
C VAL A 815 185.04 -67.68 14.25
N GLN A 816 184.80 -66.44 13.80
CA GLN A 816 185.83 -65.41 13.72
C GLN A 816 186.41 -65.04 15.09
N ALA A 817 185.60 -65.04 16.15
CA ALA A 817 186.04 -64.69 17.50
C ALA A 817 187.07 -65.68 18.07
N LEU A 818 186.97 -66.96 17.72
CA LEU A 818 187.89 -68.00 18.21
C LEU A 818 189.25 -67.95 17.51
N ILE A 819 189.28 -67.58 16.22
CA ILE A 819 190.52 -67.38 15.45
C ILE A 819 191.38 -66.27 16.06
N ASP A 820 190.75 -65.17 16.49
CA ASP A 820 191.43 -64.00 17.08
C ASP A 820 192.08 -64.33 18.45
N GLU A 821 191.55 -65.30 19.19
CA GLU A 821 192.02 -65.72 20.52
C GLU A 821 193.29 -66.59 20.43
N ILE A 822 193.37 -67.44 19.40
CA ILE A 822 194.55 -68.26 19.09
C ILE A 822 195.76 -67.38 18.70
N ASP A 823 195.52 -66.26 18.01
CA ASP A 823 196.59 -65.37 17.55
C ASP A 823 197.37 -64.69 18.69
N ARG A 824 196.70 -64.36 19.78
CA ARG A 824 197.28 -63.58 20.88
C ARG A 824 198.07 -64.41 21.89
N ASN A 825 198.10 -65.73 21.77
CA ASN A 825 198.74 -66.59 22.77
C ASN A 825 200.29 -66.50 22.67
N PRO A 826 201.02 -66.08 23.73
CA PRO A 826 202.47 -65.91 23.70
C PRO A 826 203.27 -67.20 23.94
N ASN A 827 202.60 -68.28 24.40
CA ASN A 827 203.21 -69.56 24.74
C ASN A 827 203.18 -70.58 23.58
N LEU A 828 202.47 -70.24 22.49
CA LEU A 828 202.42 -71.00 21.24
C LEU A 828 203.36 -70.42 20.19
N THR A 829 204.03 -71.30 19.44
CA THR A 829 204.83 -70.90 18.28
C THR A 829 203.95 -70.57 17.08
N ASP A 830 204.46 -69.77 16.15
CA ASP A 830 203.72 -69.37 14.93
C ASP A 830 203.25 -70.58 14.11
N LYS A 831 204.00 -71.69 14.15
CA LYS A 831 203.66 -72.94 13.47
C LYS A 831 202.47 -73.66 14.12
N GLU A 832 202.30 -73.53 15.43
CA GLU A 832 201.20 -74.12 16.20
C GLU A 832 199.91 -73.30 16.08
N LYS A 833 200.01 -71.97 16.00
CA LYS A 833 198.85 -71.09 15.78
C LYS A 833 198.19 -71.32 14.42
N GLN A 834 199.00 -71.50 13.36
CA GLN A 834 198.47 -71.69 12.02
C GLN A 834 197.69 -73.00 11.88
N ALA A 835 198.17 -74.09 12.50
CA ALA A 835 197.50 -75.40 12.44
C ALA A 835 196.10 -75.41 13.09
N LEU A 836 195.87 -74.57 14.10
CA LEU A 836 194.58 -74.46 14.79
C LEU A 836 193.55 -73.67 13.98
N LYS A 837 193.98 -72.62 13.27
CA LYS A 837 193.10 -71.81 12.40
C LYS A 837 192.54 -72.58 11.23
N ASP A 838 193.36 -73.44 10.60
CA ASP A 838 192.92 -74.26 9.47
C ASP A 838 191.83 -75.26 9.89
N ARG A 839 191.92 -75.80 11.12
CA ARG A 839 190.92 -76.70 11.72
C ARG A 839 189.58 -76.01 11.96
N ILE A 840 189.60 -74.75 12.42
CA ILE A 840 188.39 -73.95 12.68
C ILE A 840 187.62 -73.64 11.39
N ASN A 841 188.34 -73.30 10.30
CA ASN A 841 187.70 -72.98 9.02
C ASN A 841 186.99 -74.19 8.38
N GLN A 842 187.46 -75.41 8.60
CA GLN A 842 186.75 -76.62 8.16
C GLN A 842 185.41 -76.83 8.87
N ILE A 843 185.33 -76.49 10.16
CA ILE A 843 184.10 -76.62 10.95
C ILE A 843 183.02 -75.64 10.47
N LEU A 844 183.41 -74.42 10.08
CA LEU A 844 182.47 -73.40 9.58
C LEU A 844 181.76 -73.81 8.28
N GLN A 845 182.52 -74.36 7.32
CA GLN A 845 181.95 -74.81 6.05
C GLN A 845 180.87 -75.89 6.23
N GLN A 846 181.04 -76.77 7.22
CA GLN A 846 180.04 -77.81 7.48
C GLN A 846 178.73 -77.21 8.01
N GLY A 847 178.78 -76.27 8.96
CA GLY A 847 177.56 -75.69 9.54
C GLY A 847 176.70 -74.89 8.57
N HIS A 848 177.30 -74.27 7.53
CA HIS A 848 176.53 -73.56 6.48
C HIS A 848 175.65 -74.49 5.64
N ASN A 849 176.14 -75.70 5.36
CA ASN A 849 175.39 -76.67 4.56
C ASN A 849 174.18 -77.21 5.34
N ASP A 850 174.35 -77.46 6.63
CA ASP A 850 173.31 -78.02 7.48
C ASP A 850 172.15 -77.03 7.67
N ILE A 851 172.44 -75.72 7.83
CA ILE A 851 171.42 -74.67 7.92
C ILE A 851 170.62 -74.51 6.62
N ASN A 852 171.27 -74.58 5.46
CA ASN A 852 170.60 -74.36 4.17
C ASN A 852 169.64 -75.50 3.79
N ASN A 853 169.91 -76.72 4.23
CA ASN A 853 169.09 -77.89 3.92
C ASN A 853 167.87 -78.10 4.83
N ALA A 854 167.78 -77.38 5.95
CA ALA A 854 166.64 -77.47 6.88
C ALA A 854 165.30 -77.15 6.21
N LEU A 855 164.22 -77.89 6.47
CA LEU A 855 162.89 -77.63 5.87
C LEU A 855 161.94 -76.91 6.82
N THR A 856 162.31 -76.83 8.09
CA THR A 856 161.56 -76.20 9.17
C THR A 856 162.40 -75.19 9.94
N LYS A 857 161.76 -74.33 10.73
CA LYS A 857 162.50 -73.39 11.59
C LYS A 857 163.25 -74.14 12.69
N GLU A 858 162.72 -75.25 13.20
CA GLU A 858 163.38 -76.07 14.22
C GLU A 858 164.70 -76.70 13.73
N GLU A 859 164.73 -77.22 12.50
CA GLU A 859 165.94 -77.83 11.92
C GLU A 859 167.08 -76.80 11.70
N ILE A 860 166.73 -75.55 11.41
CA ILE A 860 167.70 -74.45 11.26
C ILE A 860 168.45 -74.18 12.57
N GLU A 861 167.76 -74.22 13.72
CA GLU A 861 168.38 -73.95 15.03
C GLU A 861 169.26 -75.12 15.52
N GLN A 862 168.92 -76.37 15.20
CA GLN A 862 169.77 -77.52 15.54
C GLN A 862 171.15 -77.47 14.86
N ALA A 863 171.18 -77.07 13.59
CA ALA A 863 172.44 -76.94 12.84
C ALA A 863 173.38 -75.89 13.45
N LYS A 864 172.84 -74.77 13.98
CA LYS A 864 173.64 -73.75 14.68
C LYS A 864 174.31 -74.29 15.95
N ALA A 865 173.61 -75.12 16.71
CA ALA A 865 174.09 -75.63 18.00
C ALA A 865 175.29 -76.59 17.86
N GLN A 866 175.28 -77.45 16.83
CA GLN A 866 176.36 -78.42 16.60
C GLN A 866 177.69 -77.74 16.23
N LEU A 867 177.64 -76.68 15.44
CA LEU A 867 178.83 -75.91 15.06
C LEU A 867 179.49 -75.24 16.27
N ALA A 868 178.72 -74.72 17.23
CA ALA A 868 179.26 -74.08 18.42
C ALA A 868 180.06 -75.05 19.31
N GLN A 869 179.62 -76.31 19.43
CA GLN A 869 180.28 -77.32 20.26
C GLN A 869 181.67 -77.69 19.72
N ALA A 870 181.81 -77.84 18.40
CA ALA A 870 183.07 -78.21 17.76
C ALA A 870 184.16 -77.13 17.89
N LEU A 871 183.77 -75.86 18.05
CA LEU A 871 184.68 -74.74 18.28
C LEU A 871 185.26 -74.73 19.71
N GLN A 872 184.48 -75.16 20.71
CA GLN A 872 184.92 -75.18 22.11
C GLN A 872 186.07 -76.18 22.35
N ASP A 873 186.03 -77.35 21.70
CA ASP A 873 187.03 -78.41 21.88
C ASP A 873 188.46 -77.99 21.46
N ILE A 874 188.58 -77.04 20.51
CA ILE A 874 189.87 -76.51 20.06
C ILE A 874 190.52 -75.61 21.12
N LYS A 875 189.69 -74.90 21.90
CA LYS A 875 190.14 -73.93 22.91
C LYS A 875 190.83 -74.61 24.09
N ASP A 876 190.38 -75.80 24.48
CA ASP A 876 190.90 -76.54 25.62
C ASP A 876 192.27 -77.17 25.36
N LEU A 877 192.57 -77.53 24.10
CA LEU A 877 193.86 -78.11 23.69
C LEU A 877 195.03 -77.13 23.83
N VAL A 878 194.77 -75.83 23.61
CA VAL A 878 195.78 -74.76 23.68
C VAL A 878 196.31 -74.57 25.11
N LYS A 879 195.43 -74.68 26.11
CA LYS A 879 195.75 -74.40 27.51
C LYS A 879 196.65 -75.46 28.16
N ALA A 880 196.44 -76.72 27.81
CA ALA A 880 197.23 -77.85 28.32
C ALA A 880 198.73 -77.79 27.96
N LYS A 881 199.10 -77.05 26.91
CA LYS A 881 200.49 -76.91 26.47
C LYS A 881 201.28 -75.85 27.24
N GLU A 882 200.61 -74.84 27.80
CA GLU A 882 201.24 -73.75 28.56
C GLU A 882 201.77 -74.24 29.91
N ASP A 883 201.00 -75.10 30.58
CA ASP A 883 201.32 -75.61 31.91
C ASP A 883 202.58 -76.48 31.94
N ALA A 884 202.87 -77.22 30.87
CA ALA A 884 204.04 -78.11 30.79
C ALA A 884 205.38 -77.36 30.70
N LYS A 885 205.37 -76.11 30.21
CA LYS A 885 206.59 -75.33 29.94
C LYS A 885 207.13 -74.60 31.17
N GLN A 886 206.24 -74.20 32.08
CA GLN A 886 206.60 -73.53 33.34
C GLN A 886 207.22 -74.46 34.39
N ASP A 887 206.91 -75.76 34.34
CA ASP A 887 207.36 -76.73 35.36
C ASP A 887 208.85 -77.08 35.22
N VAL A 888 209.38 -77.02 34.00
CA VAL A 888 210.80 -77.27 33.68
C VAL A 888 211.72 -76.14 34.18
N ASP A 889 211.26 -74.88 34.09
CA ASP A 889 212.04 -73.72 34.54
C ASP A 889 212.26 -73.68 36.06
N LYS A 890 211.29 -74.17 36.84
CA LYS A 890 211.40 -74.22 38.31
C LYS A 890 212.45 -75.22 38.81
N GLN A 891 212.58 -76.37 38.15
CA GLN A 891 213.52 -77.41 38.59
C GLN A 891 214.99 -77.03 38.39
N VAL A 892 215.28 -76.22 37.36
CA VAL A 892 216.64 -75.80 37.05
C VAL A 892 217.19 -74.77 38.05
N GLN A 893 216.32 -73.90 38.59
CA GLN A 893 216.73 -72.90 39.57
C GLN A 893 217.14 -73.52 40.91
N ALA A 894 216.47 -74.59 41.35
CA ALA A 894 216.79 -75.30 42.59
C ALA A 894 218.18 -75.97 42.55
N LEU A 895 218.57 -76.48 41.38
CA LEU A 895 219.89 -77.09 41.16
C LEU A 895 221.03 -76.06 41.18
N ILE A 896 220.77 -74.81 40.76
CA ILE A 896 221.76 -73.72 40.79
C ILE A 896 222.06 -73.27 42.23
N ASP A 897 221.05 -73.25 43.10
CA ASP A 897 221.18 -72.83 44.50
C ASP A 897 221.96 -73.86 45.36
N GLU A 898 221.82 -75.15 45.06
CA GLU A 898 222.51 -76.25 45.74
C GLU A 898 224.03 -76.25 45.47
N ILE A 899 224.43 -75.82 44.27
CA ILE A 899 225.83 -75.61 43.89
C ILE A 899 226.45 -74.44 44.65
N ASP A 900 225.69 -73.40 44.96
CA ASP A 900 226.19 -72.23 45.68
C ASP A 900 226.54 -72.49 47.13
N GLN A 901 225.83 -73.41 47.80
CA GLN A 901 226.00 -73.64 49.24
C GLN A 901 227.10 -74.65 49.60
N ASN A 902 227.69 -75.34 48.63
CA ASN A 902 228.61 -76.44 48.91
C ASN A 902 230.00 -75.91 49.39
N PRO A 903 230.46 -76.24 50.62
CA PRO A 903 231.67 -75.69 51.21
C PRO A 903 232.97 -76.38 50.77
N ASN A 904 232.87 -77.47 50.01
CA ASN A 904 234.01 -78.23 49.49
C ASN A 904 234.47 -77.78 48.08
N LEU A 905 233.76 -76.84 47.45
CA LEU A 905 234.04 -76.34 46.09
C LEU A 905 234.53 -74.89 46.10
N THR A 906 235.50 -74.59 45.24
CA THR A 906 236.00 -73.23 45.02
C THR A 906 235.07 -72.42 44.12
N ASP A 907 235.18 -71.08 44.17
CA ASP A 907 234.37 -70.17 43.33
C ASP A 907 234.49 -70.49 41.83
N LYS A 908 235.68 -70.97 41.43
CA LYS A 908 235.94 -71.38 40.04
C LYS A 908 235.21 -72.68 39.65
N GLU A 909 234.98 -73.57 40.61
CA GLU A 909 234.25 -74.83 40.40
C GLU A 909 232.72 -74.64 40.45
N LYS A 910 232.22 -73.73 41.29
CA LYS A 910 230.79 -73.36 41.33
C LYS A 910 230.31 -72.76 40.02
N GLN A 911 231.13 -71.89 39.42
CA GLN A 911 230.77 -71.23 38.16
C GLN A 911 230.67 -72.24 36.99
N ALA A 912 231.57 -73.21 36.89
CA ALA A 912 231.53 -74.21 35.81
C ALA A 912 230.30 -75.13 35.84
N LEU A 913 229.78 -75.44 37.04
CA LEU A 913 228.58 -76.25 37.19
C LEU A 913 227.30 -75.48 36.83
N LYS A 914 227.21 -74.19 37.21
CA LYS A 914 226.09 -73.32 36.82
C LYS A 914 226.01 -73.12 35.31
N ASP A 915 227.15 -72.95 34.65
CA ASP A 915 227.20 -72.79 33.20
C ASP A 915 226.74 -74.08 32.48
N ARG A 916 227.01 -75.26 33.04
CA ARG A 916 226.55 -76.56 32.52
C ARG A 916 225.03 -76.74 32.66
N ILE A 917 224.45 -76.30 33.76
CA ILE A 917 223.00 -76.39 34.02
C ILE A 917 222.21 -75.46 33.08
N ASN A 918 222.69 -74.23 32.91
CA ASN A 918 222.06 -73.29 31.96
C ASN A 918 222.12 -73.79 30.51
N GLN A 919 223.11 -74.59 30.16
CA GLN A 919 223.21 -75.21 28.82
C GLN A 919 222.17 -76.31 28.58
N ILE A 920 221.69 -77.00 29.63
CA ILE A 920 220.69 -78.07 29.52
C ILE A 920 219.26 -77.50 29.46
N LEU A 921 218.97 -76.44 30.21
CA LEU A 921 217.67 -75.77 30.17
C LEU A 921 217.33 -75.28 28.75
N GLN A 922 218.32 -74.77 28.00
CA GLN A 922 218.13 -74.37 26.60
C GLN A 922 217.81 -75.53 25.64
N GLN A 923 218.06 -76.78 26.01
CA GLN A 923 217.71 -77.95 25.19
C GLN A 923 216.35 -78.54 25.53
N GLY A 924 215.79 -78.28 26.72
CA GLY A 924 214.47 -78.77 27.13
C GLY A 924 213.28 -77.89 26.68
N HIS A 925 213.54 -76.69 26.18
CA HIS A 925 212.52 -75.71 25.74
C HIS A 925 212.21 -75.70 24.24
N ASN A 926 213.01 -76.44 23.46
CA ASN A 926 212.78 -76.72 22.04
C ASN A 926 212.11 -78.08 21.88
#